data_AF-A0A9W3AG16-F1
#
_entry.id   AF-A0A9W3AG16-F1
#
_cell.length_a   1.000
_cell.length_b   1.000
_cell.length_c   1.000
_cell.angle_alpha   90.00
_cell.angle_beta   90.00
_cell.angle_gamma   90.00
#
_symmetry.space_group_name_H-M   'P 1'
#
loop_
_entity.id
_entity.type
_entity.pdbx_description
1 polymer ?
#
loop_
_entity_poly.entity_id
_entity_poly.type
_entity_poly.pdbx_seq_one_letter_code
_entity_poly.pdbx_strand_id
1 'polypeptide(L)'
;MGSSASTTQAAERRTMSADGIRPVDKFHRMSLPASMATYHRIQLPPPPRPLATRKNDIFRLEDYRFVDEYVLQIPPELNRSTFRELVEFLTAPLEGTDLERVRAIFRWVTSVDVFSVQMDTPPPRNSPIEYFYKIQTNQGNHAHLLSGLCQMAGLPCVVLSGMNKSAAYEIGKKADRNKMGAQWNAVYVDGNWRLIDAFWACACVVGKKSGEWTLVDADGDVQEDDEKATEGVTQHRINEFFFLTDPDHFILTHFPDDPKWQLLEKPLTMKDFENHFYVRECFHILGLSIVKSTKKNCVVETEDGEIDFCFGLPPGRSSTYRFKYMLYRSRSDPIEQKVDLFLDRFVMFEQREDLLRFALRFPIKGSFKMDIYGLDTTDGDVFDLCCTYIINCPHAKPNCLPLPDCPPLGWGPVAQTKEAGLTPKTHKQAEVTSKDGYVEIRLSKDRALAFHQLLKHAAIDEATLSKYVVTQFENDEIVVYLRLPQKGEYALELFAQGLEEEGAASNALNYLINCSNTETGSQPFPNVTNGVLGRNHVTCKKFGVGSVQPYQGMLESNDGKLSLEFTADPDVELLGELHTNDGNAFHKMSSSVTNKGGKWKFDLNMPVKGEYSINVFARKKEDDGRQIYSVYSYIIKSAGTGGGAKDEPDAEGENMDTAVPTETVETSDDEVMIPVPYGCEKAVATVHRRNGNDPPDPKQIEFLSADDMNLVKVQLKDYGEYMLNIYSLDENANLVQNVAKYQINRKRPGELYQNNLKNIMEDITNSRQNTSESLDNKKDNSEEQNKRQARKLLHNAIDLKDPRSLEEAIKRCKDSGVPENDPLFLKAKHLLEILEVKEELIAATQKRNLAVLDKAIEHAKSINSGHELDLQIAMAIRLRDHLAKIEKLRHAVLNMESKTVSEIKSYTNPPDGVHQCLMATFLLLGHPLKDLNAWPRVQALMGKTGKESIMRKISQFDAQAVPIKSAQTAKKIIEPYNREQIRDVSAGAATFYIWAVGMIEEVESYGGSEQNDPMRLKK
;
A
#
# COMPACT_ATOMS: atom_id res chain seq x y z
N MET A 1 -43.11 -7.30 49.38
CA MET A 1 -43.48 -8.67 49.82
C MET A 1 -43.15 -9.61 48.67
N GLY A 2 -42.37 -10.68 48.72
CA GLY A 2 -41.13 -11.12 49.40
C GLY A 2 -40.36 -11.95 48.32
N SER A 3 -39.15 -12.47 48.40
CA SER A 3 -38.10 -12.60 49.43
C SER A 3 -36.78 -13.02 48.73
N SER A 4 -35.66 -12.37 49.10
CA SER A 4 -34.27 -12.86 49.35
C SER A 4 -33.71 -14.13 48.64
N ALA A 5 -32.43 -14.27 48.25
CA ALA A 5 -31.20 -13.64 48.74
C ALA A 5 -30.04 -13.74 47.71
N SER A 6 -29.22 -12.69 47.69
CA SER A 6 -27.86 -12.61 47.15
C SER A 6 -26.83 -12.85 48.26
N THR A 7 -25.63 -13.40 47.97
CA THR A 7 -24.40 -12.89 48.60
C THR A 7 -23.13 -13.23 47.79
N THR A 8 -22.35 -12.19 47.57
CA THR A 8 -20.95 -12.11 47.13
C THR A 8 -19.98 -12.55 48.25
N GLN A 9 -18.79 -13.06 47.91
CA GLN A 9 -17.59 -12.80 48.72
C GLN A 9 -16.26 -13.04 47.97
N ALA A 10 -15.26 -12.26 48.37
CA ALA A 10 -13.96 -12.05 47.76
C ALA A 10 -12.84 -12.94 48.34
N ALA A 11 -11.67 -12.81 47.73
CA ALA A 11 -10.45 -13.61 47.82
C ALA A 11 -9.73 -13.66 49.19
N GLU A 12 -9.01 -14.76 49.43
CA GLU A 12 -7.70 -14.74 50.10
C GLU A 12 -6.86 -16.01 49.81
N ARG A 13 -5.54 -15.81 49.70
CA ARG A 13 -4.49 -16.76 49.29
C ARG A 13 -4.34 -17.95 50.25
N ARG A 14 -4.11 -19.16 49.71
CA ARG A 14 -3.35 -20.21 50.39
C ARG A 14 -2.36 -20.93 49.46
N THR A 15 -1.16 -21.02 49.98
CA THR A 15 0.10 -21.64 49.55
C THR A 15 -0.03 -23.05 48.96
N MET A 16 0.63 -23.31 47.83
CA MET A 16 0.89 -24.65 47.29
C MET A 16 1.98 -25.34 48.12
N SER A 17 1.67 -26.52 48.67
CA SER A 17 2.66 -27.50 49.11
C SER A 17 2.80 -28.58 48.04
N ALA A 18 4.05 -28.85 47.67
CA ALA A 18 4.44 -29.99 46.86
C ALA A 18 4.13 -31.30 47.58
N ASP A 19 3.45 -32.22 46.91
CA ASP A 19 3.63 -33.68 47.03
C ASP A 19 2.64 -34.40 46.10
N GLY A 20 3.14 -35.32 45.25
CA GLY A 20 2.26 -36.24 44.53
C GLY A 20 2.68 -36.72 43.14
N ILE A 21 3.94 -36.63 42.72
CA ILE A 21 4.43 -37.40 41.58
C ILE A 21 4.54 -38.87 42.04
N ARG A 22 3.73 -39.78 41.47
CA ARG A 22 3.96 -41.23 41.59
C ARG A 22 4.64 -41.76 40.32
N PRO A 23 5.73 -42.55 40.43
CA PRO A 23 6.44 -43.07 39.27
C PRO A 23 5.66 -44.23 38.63
N VAL A 24 5.67 -44.27 37.30
CA VAL A 24 5.25 -45.43 36.51
C VAL A 24 6.39 -46.43 36.53
N ASP A 25 6.28 -47.44 37.39
CA ASP A 25 7.19 -48.58 37.42
C ASP A 25 6.39 -49.87 37.60
N LYS A 26 6.30 -50.67 36.53
CA LYS A 26 6.40 -52.15 36.47
C LYS A 26 5.68 -52.70 35.25
N PHE A 27 6.46 -53.14 34.27
CA PHE A 27 6.10 -54.24 33.39
C PHE A 27 5.79 -55.47 34.25
N HIS A 28 4.53 -55.88 34.27
CA HIS A 28 4.13 -57.22 34.68
C HIS A 28 3.43 -57.90 33.51
N ARG A 29 4.00 -59.03 33.08
CA ARG A 29 3.34 -60.03 32.23
C ARG A 29 2.00 -60.40 32.88
N MET A 30 0.92 -59.83 32.38
CA MET A 30 -0.42 -60.33 32.65
C MET A 30 -0.90 -61.11 31.44
N SER A 31 -1.30 -62.35 31.73
CA SER A 31 -1.91 -63.31 30.82
C SER A 31 -3.10 -62.70 30.09
N LEU A 32 -3.15 -62.92 28.78
CA LEU A 32 -4.25 -62.57 27.88
C LEU A 32 -5.62 -62.96 28.45
N PRO A 33 -6.59 -62.03 28.53
CA PRO A 33 -8.00 -62.40 28.54
C PRO A 33 -8.39 -62.89 27.14
N ALA A 34 -9.02 -64.06 27.08
CA ALA A 34 -9.49 -64.72 25.85
C ALA A 34 -10.70 -64.04 25.19
N SER A 35 -10.70 -62.70 25.05
CA SER A 35 -11.75 -61.94 24.37
C SER A 35 -11.26 -61.05 23.20
N MET A 36 -9.98 -61.12 22.82
CA MET A 36 -9.46 -60.52 21.57
C MET A 36 -9.72 -61.38 20.30
N ALA A 37 -10.44 -62.50 20.42
CA ALA A 37 -10.56 -63.51 19.36
C ALA A 37 -11.88 -63.48 18.57
N THR A 38 -12.59 -62.35 18.46
CA THR A 38 -13.92 -62.34 17.78
C THR A 38 -14.21 -61.19 16.80
N TYR A 39 -13.20 -60.51 16.26
CA TYR A 39 -13.39 -59.53 15.17
C TYR A 39 -13.02 -60.04 13.76
N HIS A 40 -12.95 -61.35 13.54
CA HIS A 40 -12.95 -61.92 12.19
C HIS A 40 -14.39 -62.23 11.71
N ARG A 41 -15.13 -61.17 11.35
CA ARG A 41 -16.06 -61.26 10.21
C ARG A 41 -15.56 -60.27 9.17
N ILE A 42 -15.01 -60.81 8.09
CA ILE A 42 -14.81 -60.07 6.83
C ILE A 42 -16.21 -59.71 6.32
N GLN A 43 -16.79 -58.62 6.85
CA GLN A 43 -17.78 -57.89 6.08
C GLN A 43 -17.03 -57.23 4.94
N LEU A 44 -17.40 -57.58 3.71
CA LEU A 44 -16.89 -56.86 2.55
C LEU A 44 -17.12 -55.36 2.78
N PRO A 45 -16.10 -54.51 2.53
CA PRO A 45 -16.25 -53.08 2.69
C PRO A 45 -17.47 -52.59 1.91
N PRO A 46 -18.31 -51.71 2.46
CA PRO A 46 -19.50 -51.24 1.77
C PRO A 46 -19.09 -50.54 0.45
N PRO A 47 -19.93 -50.58 -0.59
CA PRO A 47 -19.59 -49.96 -1.87
C PRO A 47 -19.40 -48.44 -1.69
N PRO A 48 -18.50 -47.83 -2.48
CA PRO A 48 -18.31 -46.38 -2.46
C PRO A 48 -19.61 -45.68 -2.88
N ARG A 49 -20.01 -44.68 -2.10
CA ARG A 49 -21.21 -43.87 -2.32
C ARG A 49 -20.92 -42.41 -1.93
N PRO A 50 -21.68 -41.44 -2.46
CA PRO A 50 -21.57 -40.06 -2.03
C PRO A 50 -21.73 -39.91 -0.52
N LEU A 51 -20.96 -38.99 0.07
CA LEU A 51 -21.01 -38.76 1.51
C LEU A 51 -22.26 -37.99 1.94
N ALA A 52 -22.84 -38.41 3.05
CA ALA A 52 -23.96 -37.72 3.69
C ALA A 52 -23.51 -36.64 4.70
N THR A 53 -22.26 -36.69 5.15
CA THR A 53 -21.71 -35.87 6.24
C THR A 53 -20.40 -35.21 5.81
N ARG A 54 -20.12 -34.00 6.31
CA ARG A 54 -18.86 -33.27 6.09
C ARG A 54 -17.78 -33.69 7.09
N LYS A 55 -16.52 -33.32 6.86
CA LYS A 55 -15.43 -33.53 7.81
C LYS A 55 -15.73 -32.89 9.17
N ASN A 56 -16.15 -31.63 9.16
CA ASN A 56 -16.38 -30.83 10.37
C ASN A 56 -17.59 -31.30 11.20
N ASP A 57 -18.45 -32.15 10.64
CA ASP A 57 -19.57 -32.77 11.37
C ASP A 57 -19.10 -33.91 12.28
N ILE A 58 -17.96 -34.54 11.96
CA ILE A 58 -17.49 -35.76 12.63
C ILE A 58 -16.12 -35.59 13.29
N PHE A 59 -15.33 -34.60 12.88
CA PHE A 59 -13.97 -34.40 13.35
C PHE A 59 -13.66 -32.91 13.57
N ARG A 60 -13.18 -32.58 14.76
CA ARG A 60 -12.59 -31.28 15.13
C ARG A 60 -11.27 -31.54 15.82
N LEU A 61 -10.20 -30.91 15.37
CA LEU A 61 -8.84 -31.24 15.83
C LEU A 61 -8.68 -31.09 17.35
N GLU A 62 -9.35 -30.09 17.94
CA GLU A 62 -9.33 -29.81 19.37
C GLU A 62 -9.75 -31.01 20.21
N ASP A 63 -10.76 -31.75 19.73
CA ASP A 63 -11.32 -32.90 20.42
C ASP A 63 -10.37 -34.12 20.40
N TYR A 64 -9.36 -34.11 19.52
CA TYR A 64 -8.44 -35.24 19.31
C TYR A 64 -6.98 -34.93 19.69
N ARG A 65 -6.71 -33.76 20.32
CA ARG A 65 -5.34 -33.39 20.74
C ARG A 65 -4.70 -34.40 21.69
N PHE A 66 -5.49 -35.03 22.55
CA PHE A 66 -5.00 -36.08 23.45
C PHE A 66 -4.47 -37.30 22.69
N VAL A 67 -5.07 -37.64 21.53
CA VAL A 67 -4.58 -38.70 20.64
C VAL A 67 -3.24 -38.29 20.04
N ASP A 68 -3.12 -37.05 19.58
CA ASP A 68 -1.88 -36.55 19.01
C ASP A 68 -0.75 -36.52 20.03
N GLU A 69 -1.01 -36.02 21.25
CA GLU A 69 -0.05 -36.00 22.35
C GLU A 69 0.42 -37.40 22.73
N TYR A 70 -0.51 -38.36 22.77
CA TYR A 70 -0.17 -39.77 23.02
C TYR A 70 0.74 -40.34 21.93
N VAL A 71 0.38 -40.15 20.66
CA VAL A 71 1.15 -40.69 19.51
C VAL A 71 2.55 -40.08 19.44
N LEU A 72 2.70 -38.79 19.78
CA LEU A 72 4.00 -38.12 19.79
C LEU A 72 4.93 -38.60 20.92
N GLN A 73 4.41 -39.32 21.92
CA GLN A 73 5.20 -39.96 22.99
C GLN A 73 5.69 -41.36 22.62
N ILE A 74 5.59 -41.77 21.36
CA ILE A 74 5.97 -43.11 20.93
C ILE A 74 7.46 -43.41 21.22
N PRO A 75 7.79 -44.54 21.88
CA PRO A 75 9.16 -44.97 22.07
C PRO A 75 9.89 -45.15 20.72
N PRO A 76 11.08 -44.54 20.51
CA PRO A 76 11.84 -44.67 19.26
C PRO A 76 12.14 -46.12 18.86
N GLU A 77 12.22 -47.02 19.84
CA GLU A 77 12.45 -48.46 19.65
C GLU A 77 11.33 -49.12 18.85
N LEU A 78 10.09 -48.61 18.93
CA LEU A 78 8.96 -49.14 18.16
C LEU A 78 9.14 -48.96 16.65
N ASN A 79 9.89 -47.94 16.21
CA ASN A 79 10.21 -47.78 14.79
C ASN A 79 11.11 -48.90 14.26
N ARG A 80 11.83 -49.60 15.15
CA ARG A 80 12.68 -50.76 14.81
C ARG A 80 12.03 -52.11 15.17
N SER A 81 10.82 -52.08 15.73
CA SER A 81 10.03 -53.24 16.15
C SER A 81 9.17 -53.77 15.00
N THR A 82 8.20 -54.66 15.29
CA THR A 82 7.24 -55.13 14.29
C THR A 82 6.09 -54.14 14.08
N PHE A 83 5.52 -54.10 12.88
CA PHE A 83 4.30 -53.32 12.61
C PHE A 83 3.13 -53.68 13.56
N ARG A 84 3.08 -54.91 14.08
CA ARG A 84 2.04 -55.33 15.03
C ARG A 84 2.17 -54.60 16.36
N GLU A 85 3.36 -54.58 16.93
CA GLU A 85 3.62 -53.88 18.20
C GLU A 85 3.38 -52.38 18.07
N LEU A 86 3.73 -51.79 16.91
CA LEU A 86 3.40 -50.40 16.60
C LEU A 86 1.88 -50.17 16.57
N VAL A 87 1.12 -50.98 15.82
CA VAL A 87 -0.34 -50.82 15.72
C VAL A 87 -1.01 -51.06 17.07
N GLU A 88 -0.56 -52.06 17.83
CA GLU A 88 -1.00 -52.28 19.21
C GLU A 88 -0.76 -51.03 20.05
N PHE A 89 0.42 -50.42 20.01
CA PHE A 89 0.68 -49.17 20.74
C PHE A 89 -0.25 -48.03 20.28
N LEU A 90 -0.33 -47.76 18.97
CA LEU A 90 -1.14 -46.67 18.42
C LEU A 90 -2.63 -46.82 18.71
N THR A 91 -3.11 -48.03 19.03
CA THR A 91 -4.54 -48.32 19.24
C THR A 91 -4.87 -48.80 20.66
N ALA A 92 -3.89 -49.17 21.50
CA ALA A 92 -4.11 -49.82 22.81
C ALA A 92 -4.71 -48.94 23.92
N PRO A 93 -4.30 -47.67 24.12
CA PRO A 93 -4.92 -46.82 25.14
C PRO A 93 -6.24 -46.22 24.68
N LEU A 94 -6.61 -46.44 23.42
CA LEU A 94 -7.83 -45.96 22.83
C LEU A 94 -8.88 -47.09 22.95
N GLU A 95 -9.67 -47.09 24.04
CA GLU A 95 -11.01 -47.73 24.04
C GLU A 95 -11.99 -47.04 23.06
N GLY A 96 -11.44 -46.26 22.12
CA GLY A 96 -12.09 -45.29 21.29
C GLY A 96 -12.70 -45.84 20.01
N THR A 97 -13.46 -44.94 19.38
CA THR A 97 -14.06 -45.03 18.06
C THR A 97 -13.02 -45.31 16.96
N ASP A 98 -13.48 -45.85 15.83
CA ASP A 98 -12.63 -46.04 14.65
C ASP A 98 -11.94 -44.74 14.19
N LEU A 99 -12.55 -43.58 14.47
CA LEU A 99 -12.01 -42.26 14.13
C LEU A 99 -10.75 -41.91 14.94
N GLU A 100 -10.71 -42.24 16.24
CA GLU A 100 -9.51 -42.03 17.09
C GLU A 100 -8.35 -42.90 16.61
N ARG A 101 -8.63 -44.16 16.22
CA ARG A 101 -7.62 -45.09 15.68
C ARG A 101 -7.07 -44.59 14.35
N VAL A 102 -7.95 -44.15 13.44
CA VAL A 102 -7.55 -43.55 12.15
C VAL A 102 -6.72 -42.29 12.37
N ARG A 103 -7.11 -41.43 13.33
CA ARG A 103 -6.34 -40.24 13.71
C ARG A 103 -4.96 -40.60 14.23
N ALA A 104 -4.86 -41.58 15.13
CA ALA A 104 -3.59 -42.01 15.69
C ALA A 104 -2.62 -42.52 14.62
N ILE A 105 -3.12 -43.37 13.71
CA ILE A 105 -2.35 -43.89 12.58
C ILE A 105 -1.90 -42.76 11.65
N PHE A 106 -2.82 -41.88 11.24
CA PHE A 106 -2.50 -40.73 10.38
C PHE A 106 -1.47 -39.82 11.04
N ARG A 107 -1.64 -39.50 12.32
CA ARG A 107 -0.73 -38.64 13.07
C ARG A 107 0.66 -39.25 13.15
N TRP A 108 0.78 -40.55 13.41
CA TRP A 108 2.08 -41.21 13.44
C TRP A 108 2.75 -41.17 12.07
N VAL A 109 2.05 -41.58 11.01
CA VAL A 109 2.58 -41.58 9.62
C VAL A 109 3.08 -40.20 9.21
N THR A 110 2.32 -39.14 9.54
CA THR A 110 2.65 -37.76 9.13
C THR A 110 3.68 -37.09 10.03
N SER A 111 3.83 -37.52 11.29
CA SER A 111 4.81 -36.97 12.22
C SER A 111 6.27 -37.33 11.89
N VAL A 112 6.48 -38.43 11.15
CA VAL A 112 7.83 -38.86 10.77
C VAL A 112 8.24 -38.16 9.48
N ASP A 113 9.32 -37.37 9.54
CA ASP A 113 9.99 -36.87 8.33
C ASP A 113 10.81 -38.00 7.70
N VAL A 114 10.13 -38.80 6.88
CA VAL A 114 10.71 -39.96 6.19
C VAL A 114 11.94 -39.58 5.37
N PHE A 115 12.02 -38.38 4.79
CA PHE A 115 13.14 -37.97 3.94
C PHE A 115 14.38 -37.54 4.73
N SER A 116 14.22 -37.20 6.01
CA SER A 116 15.31 -36.83 6.91
C SER A 116 15.83 -37.99 7.77
N VAL A 117 15.19 -39.18 7.75
CA VAL A 117 15.64 -40.32 8.56
C VAL A 117 16.98 -40.87 8.07
N GLN A 118 17.99 -40.83 8.93
CA GLN A 118 19.32 -41.39 8.68
C GLN A 118 19.41 -42.86 9.11
N MET A 119 20.10 -43.68 8.31
CA MET A 119 20.29 -45.12 8.58
C MET A 119 21.73 -45.40 9.00
N ASP A 120 22.00 -45.40 10.30
CA ASP A 120 23.34 -45.74 10.83
C ASP A 120 23.63 -47.25 10.79
N THR A 121 22.57 -48.06 10.78
CA THR A 121 22.63 -49.53 10.80
C THR A 121 21.54 -50.12 9.91
N PRO A 122 21.75 -51.30 9.31
CA PRO A 122 20.74 -51.95 8.46
C PRO A 122 19.40 -52.11 9.22
N PRO A 123 18.28 -51.70 8.62
CA PRO A 123 16.99 -51.77 9.29
C PRO A 123 16.53 -53.23 9.48
N PRO A 124 15.87 -53.57 10.61
CA PRO A 124 15.30 -54.90 10.81
C PRO A 124 14.24 -55.22 9.73
N ARG A 125 14.18 -56.48 9.28
CA ARG A 125 13.16 -56.90 8.30
C ARG A 125 11.75 -56.76 8.88
N ASN A 126 10.82 -56.32 8.04
CA ASN A 126 9.41 -56.04 8.35
C ASN A 126 9.20 -55.03 9.48
N SER A 127 10.09 -54.04 9.61
CA SER A 127 9.98 -52.95 10.58
C SER A 127 9.52 -51.63 9.93
N PRO A 128 8.93 -50.70 10.72
CA PRO A 128 8.60 -49.35 10.24
C PRO A 128 9.77 -48.64 9.56
N ILE A 129 10.97 -48.72 10.16
CA ILE A 129 12.17 -48.05 9.63
C ILE A 129 12.65 -48.65 8.29
N GLU A 130 12.49 -49.95 8.06
CA GLU A 130 12.74 -50.55 6.74
C GLU A 130 11.77 -50.00 5.70
N TYR A 131 10.52 -49.75 6.10
CA TYR A 131 9.51 -49.20 5.19
C TYR A 131 9.76 -47.73 4.88
N PHE A 132 10.22 -46.93 5.84
CA PHE A 132 10.70 -45.56 5.56
C PHE A 132 11.82 -45.56 4.52
N TYR A 133 12.76 -46.51 4.61
CA TYR A 133 13.79 -46.70 3.59
C TYR A 133 13.21 -47.09 2.22
N LYS A 134 12.16 -47.93 2.18
CA LYS A 134 11.44 -48.24 0.93
C LYS A 134 10.81 -46.99 0.31
N ILE A 135 10.27 -46.08 1.12
CA ILE A 135 9.73 -44.80 0.64
C ILE A 135 10.86 -43.93 0.06
N GLN A 136 11.98 -43.78 0.78
CA GLN A 136 13.16 -43.02 0.31
C GLN A 136 13.72 -43.56 -1.01
N THR A 137 13.67 -44.87 -1.24
CA THR A 137 14.20 -45.55 -2.43
C THR A 137 13.16 -45.80 -3.53
N ASN A 138 11.96 -45.20 -3.40
CA ASN A 138 10.85 -45.32 -4.35
C ASN A 138 10.36 -46.79 -4.57
N GLN A 139 10.52 -47.63 -3.55
CA GLN A 139 10.03 -49.03 -3.49
C GLN A 139 8.76 -49.17 -2.62
N GLY A 140 8.30 -48.08 -2.01
CA GLY A 140 7.09 -47.99 -1.20
C GLY A 140 6.56 -46.56 -1.18
N ASN A 141 5.38 -46.35 -0.60
CA ASN A 141 4.81 -45.01 -0.44
C ASN A 141 3.90 -44.91 0.79
N HIS A 142 3.56 -43.68 1.17
CA HIS A 142 2.73 -43.39 2.34
C HIS A 142 1.34 -44.02 2.25
N ALA A 143 0.75 -44.12 1.06
CA ALA A 143 -0.60 -44.68 0.90
C ALA A 143 -0.67 -46.17 1.23
N HIS A 144 0.35 -46.93 0.84
CA HIS A 144 0.47 -48.35 1.19
C HIS A 144 0.80 -48.55 2.68
N LEU A 145 1.65 -47.68 3.26
CA LEU A 145 1.95 -47.69 4.69
C LEU A 145 0.67 -47.48 5.53
N LEU A 146 -0.08 -46.41 5.24
CA LEU A 146 -1.31 -46.08 5.96
C LEU A 146 -2.36 -47.19 5.80
N SER A 147 -2.53 -47.72 4.58
CA SER A 147 -3.45 -48.83 4.32
C SER A 147 -3.08 -50.08 5.11
N GLY A 148 -1.81 -50.46 5.13
CA GLY A 148 -1.32 -51.61 5.90
C GLY A 148 -1.58 -51.47 7.40
N LEU A 149 -1.30 -50.30 7.98
CA LEU A 149 -1.58 -50.01 9.38
C LEU A 149 -3.08 -50.05 9.70
N CYS A 150 -3.92 -49.45 8.85
CA CYS A 150 -5.38 -49.48 9.01
C CYS A 150 -5.92 -50.92 8.98
N GLN A 151 -5.47 -51.73 8.01
CA GLN A 151 -5.91 -53.12 7.89
C GLN A 151 -5.48 -53.95 9.11
N MET A 152 -4.27 -53.72 9.65
CA MET A 152 -3.80 -54.35 10.88
C MET A 152 -4.60 -53.92 12.12
N ALA A 153 -5.11 -52.69 12.13
CA ALA A 153 -6.01 -52.16 13.16
C ALA A 153 -7.48 -52.57 12.97
N GLY A 154 -7.81 -53.36 11.94
CA GLY A 154 -9.18 -53.79 11.64
C GLY A 154 -10.05 -52.73 10.95
N LEU A 155 -9.44 -51.66 10.43
CA LEU A 155 -10.13 -50.55 9.76
C LEU A 155 -10.16 -50.79 8.24
N PRO A 156 -11.34 -50.78 7.59
CA PRO A 156 -11.41 -50.91 6.13
C PRO A 156 -10.75 -49.71 5.44
N CYS A 157 -9.66 -49.96 4.72
CA CYS A 157 -8.90 -48.95 4.00
C CYS A 157 -8.48 -49.46 2.62
N VAL A 158 -8.65 -48.61 1.60
CA VAL A 158 -8.36 -48.90 0.20
C VAL A 158 -7.33 -47.91 -0.32
N VAL A 159 -6.34 -48.39 -1.06
CA VAL A 159 -5.41 -47.53 -1.81
C VAL A 159 -6.06 -47.17 -3.14
N LEU A 160 -6.17 -45.88 -3.40
CA LEU A 160 -6.71 -45.32 -4.63
C LEU A 160 -5.55 -44.91 -5.54
N SER A 161 -5.62 -45.30 -6.80
CA SER A 161 -4.69 -44.86 -7.85
C SER A 161 -5.37 -43.79 -8.71
N GLY A 162 -4.60 -42.78 -9.10
CA GLY A 162 -5.11 -41.68 -9.92
C GLY A 162 -4.02 -40.69 -10.30
N MET A 163 -4.43 -39.45 -10.51
CA MET A 163 -3.56 -38.30 -10.75
C MET A 163 -3.75 -37.26 -9.65
N ASN A 164 -2.68 -36.56 -9.29
CA ASN A 164 -2.80 -35.32 -8.54
C ASN A 164 -2.12 -34.15 -9.24
N LYS A 165 -2.59 -32.93 -8.99
CA LYS A 165 -1.96 -31.68 -9.48
C LYS A 165 -0.74 -31.34 -8.63
N SER A 166 0.29 -32.18 -8.72
CA SER A 166 1.59 -31.95 -8.08
C SER A 166 2.42 -30.91 -8.81
N ALA A 167 3.66 -30.71 -8.37
CA ALA A 167 4.64 -29.87 -9.04
C ALA A 167 4.87 -30.23 -10.53
N ALA A 168 4.44 -31.40 -11.01
CA ALA A 168 4.52 -31.81 -12.41
C ALA A 168 3.36 -31.29 -13.28
N TYR A 169 2.32 -30.70 -12.69
CA TYR A 169 1.19 -30.14 -13.43
C TYR A 169 1.45 -28.69 -13.83
N GLU A 170 1.29 -28.41 -15.13
CA GLU A 170 1.31 -27.05 -15.66
C GLU A 170 -0.13 -26.56 -15.86
N ILE A 171 -0.46 -25.43 -15.25
CA ILE A 171 -1.81 -24.85 -15.29
C ILE A 171 -2.17 -24.48 -16.73
N GLY A 172 -3.37 -24.89 -17.17
CA GLY A 172 -3.84 -24.69 -18.54
C GLY A 172 -3.34 -25.71 -19.55
N LYS A 173 -2.50 -26.67 -19.15
CA LYS A 173 -2.11 -27.83 -19.97
C LYS A 173 -2.97 -29.06 -19.64
N LYS A 174 -2.95 -30.04 -20.55
CA LYS A 174 -3.59 -31.34 -20.32
C LYS A 174 -2.86 -32.12 -19.23
N ALA A 175 -3.62 -32.85 -18.42
CA ALA A 175 -3.02 -33.68 -17.39
C ALA A 175 -2.45 -34.98 -17.99
N ASP A 176 -1.23 -35.32 -17.55
CA ASP A 176 -0.47 -36.47 -18.02
C ASP A 176 -0.38 -37.53 -16.92
N ARG A 177 -1.11 -38.63 -17.11
CA ARG A 177 -1.19 -39.75 -16.17
C ARG A 177 0.16 -40.40 -15.85
N ASN A 178 1.14 -40.31 -16.75
CA ASN A 178 2.47 -40.89 -16.53
C ASN A 178 3.34 -40.00 -15.64
N LYS A 179 3.19 -38.67 -15.76
CA LYS A 179 3.96 -37.69 -14.97
C LYS A 179 3.29 -37.35 -13.63
N MET A 180 1.97 -37.41 -13.58
CA MET A 180 1.15 -36.98 -12.44
C MET A 180 0.57 -38.15 -11.64
N GLY A 181 0.99 -39.38 -11.94
CA GLY A 181 0.49 -40.58 -11.27
C GLY A 181 0.74 -40.52 -9.77
N ALA A 182 -0.30 -40.74 -8.98
CA ALA A 182 -0.26 -40.67 -7.53
C ALA A 182 -1.18 -41.71 -6.87
N GLN A 183 -0.97 -41.92 -5.57
CA GLN A 183 -1.78 -42.82 -4.76
C GLN A 183 -2.10 -42.21 -3.40
N TRP A 184 -3.34 -42.39 -2.96
CA TRP A 184 -3.86 -41.94 -1.67
C TRP A 184 -4.83 -42.99 -1.11
N ASN A 185 -5.53 -42.69 -0.02
CA ASN A 185 -6.38 -43.64 0.67
C ASN A 185 -7.84 -43.21 0.74
N ALA A 186 -8.74 -44.20 0.76
CA ALA A 186 -10.07 -44.07 1.30
C ALA A 186 -10.21 -44.99 2.51
N VAL A 187 -10.65 -44.46 3.65
CA VAL A 187 -10.89 -45.22 4.89
C VAL A 187 -12.38 -45.18 5.24
N TYR A 188 -12.93 -46.30 5.68
CA TYR A 188 -14.32 -46.37 6.12
C TYR A 188 -14.41 -46.06 7.61
N VAL A 189 -15.02 -44.93 7.96
CA VAL A 189 -15.16 -44.45 9.32
C VAL A 189 -16.48 -43.69 9.47
N ASP A 190 -17.14 -43.84 10.61
CA ASP A 190 -18.42 -43.20 10.90
C ASP A 190 -19.47 -43.39 9.79
N GLY A 191 -19.61 -44.64 9.33
CA GLY A 191 -20.60 -45.03 8.32
C GLY A 191 -20.32 -44.60 6.88
N ASN A 192 -19.19 -43.93 6.60
CA ASN A 192 -18.86 -43.36 5.29
C ASN A 192 -17.39 -43.59 4.87
N TRP A 193 -17.12 -43.59 3.57
CA TRP A 193 -15.76 -43.56 3.03
C TRP A 193 -15.19 -42.14 3.09
N ARG A 194 -13.99 -41.96 3.63
CA ARG A 194 -13.32 -40.66 3.78
C ARG A 194 -11.94 -40.70 3.13
N LEU A 195 -11.54 -39.59 2.50
CA LEU A 195 -10.30 -39.49 1.74
C LEU A 195 -9.15 -39.01 2.62
N ILE A 196 -7.98 -39.64 2.48
CA ILE A 196 -6.75 -39.28 3.19
C ILE A 196 -5.58 -39.29 2.21
N ASP A 197 -4.78 -38.24 2.15
CA ASP A 197 -3.46 -38.26 1.51
C ASP A 197 -2.37 -37.99 2.54
N ALA A 198 -1.70 -39.06 2.98
CA ALA A 198 -0.65 -38.96 4.00
C ALA A 198 0.65 -38.34 3.45
N PHE A 199 0.91 -38.39 2.14
CA PHE A 199 2.10 -37.77 1.57
C PHE A 199 1.96 -36.24 1.52
N TRP A 200 0.86 -35.74 0.96
CA TRP A 200 0.58 -34.30 0.94
C TRP A 200 0.30 -33.73 2.33
N ALA A 201 -0.14 -34.56 3.27
CA ALA A 201 -0.25 -34.19 4.67
C ALA A 201 1.09 -33.95 5.37
N CYS A 202 2.23 -34.41 4.86
CA CYS A 202 3.52 -34.26 5.54
C CYS A 202 4.63 -33.66 4.69
N ALA A 203 4.46 -33.57 3.37
CA ALA A 203 5.46 -33.04 2.45
C ALA A 203 4.90 -31.87 1.63
N CYS A 204 5.60 -30.74 1.65
CA CYS A 204 5.32 -29.59 0.80
C CYS A 204 6.57 -29.21 0.01
N VAL A 205 6.44 -29.05 -1.31
CA VAL A 205 7.54 -28.51 -2.14
C VAL A 205 7.44 -27.00 -2.17
N VAL A 206 8.46 -26.32 -1.67
CA VAL A 206 8.54 -24.85 -1.59
C VAL A 206 9.64 -24.36 -2.53
N GLY A 207 9.43 -23.22 -3.19
CA GLY A 207 10.48 -22.57 -3.98
C GLY A 207 10.80 -23.20 -5.34
N LYS A 208 9.90 -24.03 -5.90
CA LYS A 208 9.99 -24.49 -7.29
C LYS A 208 9.62 -23.36 -8.25
N LYS A 209 10.45 -23.11 -9.26
CA LYS A 209 10.23 -22.07 -10.29
C LYS A 209 10.39 -22.67 -11.68
N SER A 210 9.47 -22.37 -12.61
CA SER A 210 9.60 -22.83 -14.00
C SER A 210 10.55 -21.96 -14.83
N GLY A 211 10.80 -20.71 -14.41
CA GLY A 211 11.58 -19.74 -15.17
C GLY A 211 10.86 -19.16 -16.39
N GLU A 212 9.58 -19.49 -16.61
CA GLU A 212 8.75 -19.03 -17.74
C GLU A 212 8.03 -17.70 -17.47
N TRP A 213 7.84 -17.38 -16.20
CA TRP A 213 7.05 -16.24 -15.73
C TRP A 213 7.97 -15.21 -15.09
N THR A 214 7.84 -13.96 -15.49
CA THR A 214 8.51 -12.82 -14.85
C THR A 214 7.50 -12.10 -13.98
N LEU A 215 7.84 -11.89 -12.71
CA LEU A 215 7.03 -11.09 -11.79
C LEU A 215 7.02 -9.64 -12.28
N VAL A 216 5.83 -9.04 -12.35
CA VAL A 216 5.61 -7.66 -12.85
C VAL A 216 4.82 -6.85 -11.82
N ASP A 217 5.12 -7.07 -10.55
CA ASP A 217 4.56 -6.35 -9.42
C ASP A 217 5.55 -5.29 -8.88
N ALA A 218 5.11 -4.61 -7.82
CA ALA A 218 5.62 -3.32 -7.35
C ALA A 218 7.01 -3.31 -6.69
N ASP A 219 7.82 -4.36 -6.82
CA ASP A 219 9.18 -4.36 -6.25
C ASP A 219 10.23 -3.68 -7.15
N GLY A 220 9.85 -3.21 -8.35
CA GLY A 220 10.60 -2.22 -9.15
C GLY A 220 11.97 -2.62 -9.68
N ASP A 221 12.53 -3.70 -9.17
CA ASP A 221 13.61 -4.41 -9.82
C ASP A 221 12.98 -5.51 -10.67
N VAL A 222 12.94 -5.31 -11.99
CA VAL A 222 13.11 -6.45 -12.89
C VAL A 222 14.47 -7.03 -12.52
N GLN A 223 14.48 -7.99 -11.58
CA GLN A 223 15.70 -8.69 -11.26
C GLN A 223 16.11 -9.41 -12.55
N GLU A 224 17.08 -8.83 -13.25
CA GLU A 224 17.86 -9.48 -14.31
C GLU A 224 18.68 -10.65 -13.76
N ASP A 225 18.54 -11.00 -12.47
CA ASP A 225 18.80 -12.35 -12.03
C ASP A 225 17.84 -13.27 -12.76
N ASP A 226 18.32 -13.80 -13.89
CA ASP A 226 17.86 -15.02 -14.54
C ASP A 226 17.30 -15.96 -13.47
N GLU A 227 15.98 -15.90 -13.22
CA GLU A 227 15.32 -16.85 -12.33
C GLU A 227 15.38 -18.21 -13.04
N LYS A 228 16.53 -18.88 -12.91
CA LYS A 228 16.78 -20.22 -13.41
C LYS A 228 15.73 -21.11 -12.78
N ALA A 229 15.22 -22.05 -13.57
CA ALA A 229 14.32 -23.05 -13.07
C ALA A 229 14.92 -23.70 -11.81
N THR A 230 14.18 -23.67 -10.71
CA THR A 230 14.56 -24.31 -9.45
C THR A 230 13.64 -25.50 -9.23
N GLU A 231 14.19 -26.60 -8.72
CA GLU A 231 13.39 -27.81 -8.44
C GLU A 231 12.53 -27.67 -7.18
N GLY A 232 12.78 -26.65 -6.35
CA GLY A 232 12.17 -26.46 -5.04
C GLY A 232 12.81 -27.35 -3.98
N VAL A 233 12.47 -27.12 -2.71
CA VAL A 233 12.90 -27.90 -1.56
C VAL A 233 11.67 -28.53 -0.91
N THR A 234 11.74 -29.83 -0.62
CA THR A 234 10.69 -30.49 0.15
C THR A 234 10.88 -30.15 1.62
N GLN A 235 9.83 -29.60 2.24
CA GLN A 235 9.77 -29.31 3.67
C GLN A 235 8.73 -30.23 4.32
N HIS A 236 9.06 -30.69 5.53
CA HIS A 236 8.14 -31.44 6.37
C HIS A 236 7.25 -30.47 7.14
N ARG A 237 5.96 -30.44 6.81
CA ARG A 237 4.92 -29.67 7.51
C ARG A 237 3.65 -30.49 7.53
N ILE A 238 3.05 -30.62 8.71
CA ILE A 238 1.81 -31.39 8.86
C ILE A 238 0.63 -30.54 8.41
N ASN A 239 -0.07 -30.99 7.38
CA ASN A 239 -1.20 -30.32 6.78
C ASN A 239 -2.49 -31.11 7.04
N GLU A 240 -3.27 -30.61 8.00
CA GLU A 240 -4.54 -31.19 8.44
C GLU A 240 -5.62 -31.24 7.35
N PHE A 241 -5.48 -30.46 6.27
CA PHE A 241 -6.43 -30.46 5.15
C PHE A 241 -6.62 -31.86 4.56
N PHE A 242 -5.52 -32.62 4.43
CA PHE A 242 -5.49 -33.94 3.78
C PHE A 242 -5.95 -35.10 4.68
N PHE A 243 -6.42 -34.80 5.90
CA PHE A 243 -7.08 -35.78 6.77
C PHE A 243 -8.61 -35.72 6.60
N LEU A 244 -9.23 -36.81 6.15
CA LEU A 244 -10.68 -36.95 5.96
C LEU A 244 -11.30 -35.83 5.10
N THR A 245 -10.57 -35.36 4.09
CA THR A 245 -10.98 -34.23 3.24
C THR A 245 -12.32 -34.51 2.58
N ASP A 246 -13.18 -33.49 2.51
CA ASP A 246 -14.44 -33.61 1.78
C ASP A 246 -14.17 -33.81 0.28
N PRO A 247 -14.91 -34.70 -0.41
CA PRO A 247 -14.55 -35.08 -1.77
C PRO A 247 -14.69 -33.96 -2.80
N ASP A 248 -15.59 -33.01 -2.58
CA ASP A 248 -15.76 -31.83 -3.45
C ASP A 248 -14.58 -30.85 -3.35
N HIS A 249 -13.83 -30.87 -2.24
CA HIS A 249 -12.55 -30.18 -2.11
C HIS A 249 -11.40 -31.02 -2.67
N PHE A 250 -11.37 -32.32 -2.34
CA PHE A 250 -10.28 -33.22 -2.70
C PHE A 250 -10.16 -33.42 -4.23
N ILE A 251 -11.29 -33.53 -4.94
CA ILE A 251 -11.34 -33.75 -6.39
C ILE A 251 -10.69 -32.63 -7.22
N LEU A 252 -10.54 -31.41 -6.66
CA LEU A 252 -9.95 -30.28 -7.37
C LEU A 252 -8.46 -30.47 -7.65
N THR A 253 -7.80 -31.29 -6.84
CA THR A 253 -6.38 -31.62 -6.95
C THR A 253 -6.13 -33.11 -7.15
N HIS A 254 -7.04 -34.01 -6.76
CA HIS A 254 -6.85 -35.47 -6.81
C HIS A 254 -7.95 -36.16 -7.63
N PHE A 255 -7.60 -36.65 -8.82
CA PHE A 255 -8.52 -37.29 -9.76
C PHE A 255 -8.31 -38.82 -9.80
N PRO A 256 -9.21 -39.64 -9.23
CA PRO A 256 -9.05 -41.10 -9.20
C PRO A 256 -9.25 -41.73 -10.58
N ASP A 257 -8.53 -42.83 -10.85
CA ASP A 257 -8.65 -43.59 -12.10
C ASP A 257 -10.05 -44.23 -12.23
N ASP A 258 -10.68 -44.60 -11.12
CA ASP A 258 -12.04 -45.14 -11.05
C ASP A 258 -13.02 -44.06 -10.55
N PRO A 259 -13.95 -43.58 -11.40
CA PRO A 259 -14.85 -42.47 -11.08
C PRO A 259 -15.71 -42.66 -9.82
N LYS A 260 -16.01 -43.90 -9.41
CA LYS A 260 -16.83 -44.15 -8.20
C LYS A 260 -16.15 -43.66 -6.92
N TRP A 261 -14.82 -43.57 -6.93
CA TRP A 261 -14.01 -43.11 -5.80
C TRP A 261 -13.88 -41.59 -5.73
N GLN A 262 -14.52 -40.85 -6.64
CA GLN A 262 -14.72 -39.41 -6.44
C GLN A 262 -15.68 -39.14 -5.28
N LEU A 263 -16.54 -40.09 -4.91
CA LEU A 263 -17.52 -39.96 -3.82
C LEU A 263 -18.43 -38.71 -3.95
N LEU A 264 -18.66 -38.25 -5.19
CA LEU A 264 -19.54 -37.15 -5.53
C LEU A 264 -20.87 -37.66 -6.05
N GLU A 265 -21.95 -36.92 -5.79
CA GLU A 265 -23.25 -37.18 -6.43
C GLU A 265 -23.17 -37.06 -7.96
N LYS A 266 -22.37 -36.10 -8.44
CA LYS A 266 -22.08 -35.87 -9.86
C LYS A 266 -20.57 -35.89 -10.07
N PRO A 267 -20.00 -37.03 -10.52
CA PRO A 267 -18.57 -37.14 -10.79
C PRO A 267 -18.11 -36.10 -11.83
N LEU A 268 -16.96 -35.47 -11.58
CA LEU A 268 -16.27 -34.59 -12.52
C LEU A 268 -15.66 -35.42 -13.65
N THR A 269 -15.68 -34.86 -14.86
CA THR A 269 -14.94 -35.42 -15.98
C THR A 269 -13.47 -34.99 -15.95
N MET A 270 -12.62 -35.69 -16.70
CA MET A 270 -11.22 -35.29 -16.87
C MET A 270 -11.10 -33.86 -17.43
N LYS A 271 -12.00 -33.48 -18.34
CA LYS A 271 -12.05 -32.12 -18.90
C LYS A 271 -12.39 -31.08 -17.83
N ASP A 272 -13.30 -31.40 -16.91
CA ASP A 272 -13.60 -30.51 -15.78
C ASP A 272 -12.40 -30.38 -14.85
N PHE A 273 -11.70 -31.48 -14.57
CA PHE A 273 -10.48 -31.49 -13.75
C PHE A 273 -9.35 -30.64 -14.37
N GLU A 274 -9.15 -30.73 -15.69
CA GLU A 274 -8.15 -29.94 -16.42
C GLU A 274 -8.53 -28.45 -16.49
N ASN A 275 -9.80 -28.14 -16.75
CA ASN A 275 -10.24 -26.78 -16.97
C ASN A 275 -10.51 -26.01 -15.69
N HIS A 276 -10.79 -26.67 -14.56
CA HIS A 276 -11.09 -25.96 -13.32
C HIS A 276 -9.90 -25.11 -12.86
N PHE A 277 -10.18 -23.89 -12.37
CA PHE A 277 -9.17 -23.00 -11.81
C PHE A 277 -8.33 -23.71 -10.73
N TYR A 278 -7.05 -23.37 -10.64
CA TYR A 278 -6.15 -24.10 -9.77
C TYR A 278 -6.38 -23.64 -8.33
N VAL A 279 -6.81 -24.55 -7.46
CA VAL A 279 -7.15 -24.28 -6.06
C VAL A 279 -6.22 -25.04 -5.15
N ARG A 280 -5.85 -24.41 -4.03
CA ARG A 280 -5.05 -24.96 -2.95
C ARG A 280 -5.83 -24.99 -1.65
N GLU A 281 -5.33 -25.75 -0.69
CA GLU A 281 -5.89 -25.98 0.64
C GLU A 281 -6.35 -24.69 1.34
N CYS A 282 -5.58 -23.60 1.21
CA CYS A 282 -5.86 -22.31 1.84
C CYS A 282 -7.23 -21.74 1.43
N PHE A 283 -7.62 -21.91 0.15
CA PHE A 283 -8.93 -21.49 -0.35
C PHE A 283 -10.08 -22.11 0.47
N HIS A 284 -9.96 -23.40 0.78
CA HIS A 284 -10.97 -24.13 1.54
C HIS A 284 -10.89 -23.84 3.04
N ILE A 285 -9.68 -23.69 3.59
CA ILE A 285 -9.44 -23.39 5.02
C ILE A 285 -10.06 -22.04 5.40
N LEU A 286 -9.86 -21.03 4.53
CA LEU A 286 -10.47 -19.72 4.67
C LEU A 286 -11.96 -19.73 4.31
N GLY A 287 -12.48 -20.80 3.71
CA GLY A 287 -13.90 -20.92 3.34
C GLY A 287 -14.30 -20.02 2.19
N LEU A 288 -13.38 -19.74 1.24
CA LEU A 288 -13.73 -19.05 0.01
C LEU A 288 -14.73 -19.90 -0.78
N SER A 289 -15.68 -19.24 -1.43
CA SER A 289 -16.76 -19.89 -2.16
C SER A 289 -16.90 -19.34 -3.58
N ILE A 290 -17.47 -20.17 -4.44
CA ILE A 290 -17.76 -19.82 -5.83
C ILE A 290 -19.08 -19.03 -5.85
N VAL A 291 -19.03 -17.78 -6.30
CA VAL A 291 -20.17 -16.91 -6.56
C VAL A 291 -20.51 -16.88 -8.05
N LYS A 292 -21.62 -16.24 -8.42
CA LYS A 292 -22.08 -16.16 -9.82
C LYS A 292 -21.00 -15.59 -10.76
N SER A 293 -20.22 -14.62 -10.29
CA SER A 293 -19.16 -13.95 -11.03
C SER A 293 -17.81 -14.68 -11.00
N THR A 294 -17.66 -15.76 -10.22
CA THR A 294 -16.39 -16.50 -10.14
C THR A 294 -16.07 -17.17 -11.48
N LYS A 295 -14.87 -16.90 -11.99
CA LYS A 295 -14.34 -17.57 -13.17
C LYS A 295 -13.93 -18.99 -12.78
N LYS A 296 -14.60 -20.00 -13.36
CA LYS A 296 -14.36 -21.41 -13.01
C LYS A 296 -13.22 -22.04 -13.81
N ASN A 297 -12.81 -21.41 -14.91
CA ASN A 297 -11.77 -21.94 -15.79
C ASN A 297 -10.38 -21.45 -15.33
N CYS A 298 -9.36 -22.30 -15.39
CA CYS A 298 -7.97 -21.97 -15.07
C CYS A 298 -7.32 -21.05 -16.10
N VAL A 299 -7.75 -21.15 -17.36
CA VAL A 299 -7.38 -20.24 -18.43
C VAL A 299 -8.59 -19.37 -18.75
N VAL A 300 -8.40 -18.07 -18.68
CA VAL A 300 -9.44 -17.07 -18.92
C VAL A 300 -8.94 -16.05 -19.94
N GLU A 301 -9.87 -15.53 -20.72
CA GLU A 301 -9.60 -14.45 -21.68
C GLU A 301 -10.21 -13.15 -21.16
N THR A 302 -9.50 -12.04 -21.39
CA THR A 302 -10.01 -10.70 -21.05
C THR A 302 -11.09 -10.27 -22.04
N GLU A 303 -11.99 -9.40 -21.58
CA GLU A 303 -12.98 -8.71 -22.42
C GLU A 303 -12.54 -7.24 -22.51
N ASP A 304 -12.20 -6.76 -23.71
CA ASP A 304 -11.65 -5.41 -23.95
C ASP A 304 -10.45 -5.02 -23.06
N GLY A 305 -9.61 -6.00 -22.76
CA GLY A 305 -8.44 -5.82 -21.91
C GLY A 305 -8.75 -5.81 -20.40
N GLU A 306 -9.97 -6.18 -19.99
CA GLU A 306 -10.40 -6.21 -18.59
C GLU A 306 -10.84 -7.61 -18.14
N ILE A 307 -10.68 -7.88 -16.84
CA ILE A 307 -11.21 -9.10 -16.22
C ILE A 307 -11.35 -8.97 -14.70
N ASP A 308 -12.40 -9.57 -14.18
CA ASP A 308 -12.68 -9.63 -12.74
C ASP A 308 -12.60 -11.06 -12.19
N PHE A 309 -11.95 -11.20 -11.03
CA PHE A 309 -11.96 -12.40 -10.19
C PHE A 309 -12.73 -12.14 -8.90
N CYS A 310 -13.79 -12.91 -8.67
CA CYS A 310 -14.68 -12.74 -7.53
C CYS A 310 -14.83 -14.05 -6.75
N PHE A 311 -14.78 -14.00 -5.42
CA PHE A 311 -14.99 -15.12 -4.51
C PHE A 311 -15.87 -14.70 -3.34
N GLY A 312 -16.76 -15.57 -2.89
CA GLY A 312 -17.54 -15.33 -1.69
C GLY A 312 -16.70 -15.55 -0.44
N LEU A 313 -16.84 -14.67 0.55
CA LEU A 313 -16.18 -14.75 1.86
C LEU A 313 -17.20 -15.10 2.96
N PRO A 314 -16.77 -15.78 4.04
CA PRO A 314 -17.62 -16.03 5.20
C PRO A 314 -17.76 -14.76 6.07
N PRO A 315 -18.94 -14.10 6.14
CA PRO A 315 -19.08 -12.76 6.75
C PRO A 315 -18.65 -12.63 8.21
N GLY A 316 -18.74 -13.71 8.99
CA GLY A 316 -18.34 -13.73 10.41
C GLY A 316 -16.86 -14.02 10.68
N ARG A 317 -16.08 -14.42 9.67
CA ARG A 317 -14.65 -14.74 9.81
C ARG A 317 -13.76 -13.84 8.95
N SER A 318 -14.29 -13.26 7.88
CA SER A 318 -13.51 -12.52 6.89
C SER A 318 -12.82 -11.26 7.42
N SER A 319 -13.18 -10.74 8.60
CA SER A 319 -12.52 -9.59 9.23
C SER A 319 -11.06 -9.88 9.64
N THR A 320 -10.74 -11.12 9.99
CA THR A 320 -9.37 -11.55 10.34
C THR A 320 -8.58 -11.99 9.12
N TYR A 321 -9.20 -12.05 7.94
CA TYR A 321 -8.50 -12.49 6.74
C TYR A 321 -7.71 -11.35 6.12
N ARG A 322 -6.55 -11.69 5.56
CA ARG A 322 -5.74 -10.83 4.71
C ARG A 322 -5.48 -11.54 3.41
N PHE A 323 -5.57 -10.80 2.30
CA PHE A 323 -5.30 -11.31 0.96
C PHE A 323 -4.22 -10.48 0.28
N LYS A 324 -3.51 -11.12 -0.64
CA LYS A 324 -2.60 -10.44 -1.57
C LYS A 324 -2.57 -11.21 -2.88
N TYR A 325 -2.02 -10.59 -3.91
CA TYR A 325 -1.84 -11.24 -5.20
C TYR A 325 -0.42 -11.03 -5.73
N MET A 326 0.00 -11.90 -6.63
CA MET A 326 1.20 -11.73 -7.46
C MET A 326 0.79 -11.86 -8.92
N LEU A 327 1.22 -10.91 -9.73
CA LEU A 327 0.93 -10.88 -11.16
C LEU A 327 2.21 -11.09 -11.95
N TYR A 328 2.19 -12.04 -12.87
CA TYR A 328 3.34 -12.41 -13.68
C TYR A 328 3.01 -12.26 -15.16
N ARG A 329 4.03 -11.98 -15.97
CA ARG A 329 3.97 -11.97 -17.44
C ARG A 329 4.77 -13.12 -18.02
N SER A 330 4.28 -13.73 -19.09
CA SER A 330 5.03 -14.78 -19.79
C SER A 330 6.26 -14.23 -20.51
N ARG A 331 7.39 -14.95 -20.44
CA ARG A 331 8.61 -14.66 -21.22
C ARG A 331 8.51 -15.09 -22.68
N SER A 332 7.55 -15.96 -23.02
CA SER A 332 7.38 -16.48 -24.38
C SER A 332 6.66 -15.52 -25.32
N ASP A 333 6.03 -14.47 -24.79
CA ASP A 333 5.42 -13.44 -25.61
C ASP A 333 6.54 -12.67 -26.34
N PRO A 334 6.41 -12.41 -27.66
CA PRO A 334 7.42 -11.66 -28.39
C PRO A 334 7.67 -10.32 -27.69
N ILE A 335 8.89 -10.15 -27.18
CA ILE A 335 9.36 -8.93 -26.53
C ILE A 335 9.52 -7.89 -27.64
N GLU A 336 8.45 -7.21 -28.01
CA GLU A 336 8.55 -6.08 -28.93
C GLU A 336 9.34 -4.92 -28.27
N GLN A 337 9.31 -4.79 -26.93
CA GLN A 337 10.14 -3.90 -26.09
C GLN A 337 10.27 -4.45 -24.64
N LYS A 338 11.42 -4.25 -23.97
CA LYS A 338 11.52 -4.35 -22.50
C LYS A 338 10.71 -3.16 -21.95
N VAL A 339 9.54 -3.43 -21.40
CA VAL A 339 8.70 -2.41 -20.77
C VAL A 339 8.65 -2.75 -19.29
N ASP A 340 9.26 -1.92 -18.46
CA ASP A 340 9.28 -2.06 -17.00
C ASP A 340 7.94 -1.54 -16.43
N LEU A 341 6.84 -2.19 -16.83
CA LEU A 341 5.49 -1.72 -16.57
C LEU A 341 4.96 -2.28 -15.26
N PHE A 342 4.75 -1.39 -14.29
CA PHE A 342 4.11 -1.69 -13.00
C PHE A 342 2.62 -1.96 -13.19
N LEU A 343 2.20 -3.23 -13.05
CA LEU A 343 0.79 -3.62 -13.25
C LEU A 343 -0.05 -3.54 -11.98
N ASP A 344 0.53 -3.27 -10.82
CA ASP A 344 -0.18 -3.15 -9.54
C ASP A 344 -1.20 -2.00 -9.54
N ARG A 345 -0.84 -0.85 -10.13
CA ARG A 345 -1.71 0.30 -10.38
C ARG A 345 -2.84 -0.01 -11.36
N PHE A 346 -2.90 -1.21 -11.93
CA PHE A 346 -3.94 -1.66 -12.84
C PHE A 346 -4.84 -2.76 -12.23
N VAL A 347 -4.68 -3.04 -10.94
CA VAL A 347 -5.51 -3.99 -10.20
C VAL A 347 -6.25 -3.28 -9.07
N MET A 348 -7.58 -3.27 -9.15
CA MET A 348 -8.42 -2.85 -8.03
C MET A 348 -8.69 -4.05 -7.12
N PHE A 349 -8.38 -3.90 -5.84
CA PHE A 349 -8.61 -4.89 -4.81
C PHE A 349 -9.72 -4.45 -3.85
N GLU A 350 -10.80 -5.23 -3.77
CA GLU A 350 -11.93 -5.00 -2.87
C GLU A 350 -12.16 -6.23 -1.97
N GLN A 351 -12.19 -5.99 -0.65
CA GLN A 351 -12.55 -6.99 0.35
C GLN A 351 -13.74 -6.48 1.17
N ARG A 352 -14.91 -7.08 0.94
CA ARG A 352 -16.12 -6.89 1.75
C ARG A 352 -16.27 -8.07 2.73
N GLU A 353 -17.20 -7.96 3.67
CA GLU A 353 -17.50 -9.08 4.59
C GLU A 353 -17.84 -10.37 3.83
N ASP A 354 -18.57 -10.26 2.71
CA ASP A 354 -19.13 -11.38 1.94
C ASP A 354 -18.44 -11.63 0.58
N LEU A 355 -17.53 -10.76 0.13
CA LEU A 355 -16.96 -10.83 -1.22
C LEU A 355 -15.50 -10.37 -1.24
N LEU A 356 -14.67 -11.16 -1.93
CA LEU A 356 -13.33 -10.82 -2.37
C LEU A 356 -13.37 -10.55 -3.88
N ARG A 357 -12.91 -9.39 -4.33
CA ARG A 357 -12.87 -9.02 -5.76
C ARG A 357 -11.51 -8.43 -6.15
N PHE A 358 -10.99 -8.91 -7.27
CA PHE A 358 -9.86 -8.30 -7.99
C PHE A 358 -10.33 -7.93 -9.39
N ALA A 359 -10.33 -6.65 -9.74
CA ALA A 359 -10.64 -6.16 -11.08
C ALA A 359 -9.37 -5.67 -11.76
N LEU A 360 -9.02 -6.28 -12.89
CA LEU A 360 -7.77 -6.03 -13.61
C LEU A 360 -8.06 -5.35 -14.94
N ARG A 361 -7.22 -4.38 -15.31
CA ARG A 361 -7.23 -3.72 -16.63
C ARG A 361 -5.85 -3.73 -17.26
N PHE A 362 -5.68 -4.40 -18.37
CA PHE A 362 -4.37 -4.59 -18.98
C PHE A 362 -4.05 -3.46 -19.97
N PRO A 363 -3.01 -2.65 -19.72
CA PRO A 363 -2.58 -1.61 -20.67
C PRO A 363 -1.84 -2.18 -21.89
N ILE A 364 -1.49 -3.48 -21.85
CA ILE A 364 -0.75 -4.20 -22.88
C ILE A 364 -1.41 -5.57 -23.16
N LYS A 365 -1.26 -6.08 -24.38
CA LYS A 365 -1.62 -7.46 -24.74
C LYS A 365 -0.57 -8.45 -24.23
N GLY A 366 -0.95 -9.69 -23.97
CA GLY A 366 -0.03 -10.74 -23.56
C GLY A 366 -0.67 -11.83 -22.69
N SER A 367 0.16 -12.76 -22.24
CA SER A 367 -0.20 -13.84 -21.35
C SER A 367 0.30 -13.55 -19.94
N PHE A 368 -0.61 -13.60 -18.96
CA PHE A 368 -0.34 -13.30 -17.56
C PHE A 368 -0.73 -14.48 -16.68
N LYS A 369 -0.13 -14.54 -15.49
CA LYS A 369 -0.51 -15.46 -14.42
C LYS A 369 -0.82 -14.65 -13.17
N MET A 370 -1.94 -14.94 -12.52
CA MET A 370 -2.31 -14.33 -11.25
C MET A 370 -2.37 -15.39 -10.15
N ASP A 371 -1.54 -15.23 -9.13
CA ASP A 371 -1.56 -16.03 -7.91
C ASP A 371 -2.22 -15.22 -6.79
N ILE A 372 -3.25 -15.77 -6.15
CA ILE A 372 -3.96 -15.14 -5.03
C ILE A 372 -3.62 -15.89 -3.76
N TYR A 373 -3.11 -15.17 -2.75
CA TYR A 373 -2.74 -15.69 -1.46
C TYR A 373 -3.67 -15.18 -0.37
N GLY A 374 -3.85 -15.98 0.67
CA GLY A 374 -4.69 -15.65 1.82
C GLY A 374 -4.03 -16.06 3.13
N LEU A 375 -4.47 -15.43 4.21
CA LEU A 375 -4.06 -15.70 5.59
C LEU A 375 -5.22 -15.37 6.52
N ASP A 376 -5.41 -16.18 7.57
CA ASP A 376 -6.20 -15.82 8.74
C ASP A 376 -5.26 -15.34 9.85
N THR A 377 -5.35 -14.07 10.25
CA THR A 377 -4.42 -13.49 11.25
C THR A 377 -4.56 -14.09 12.64
N THR A 378 -5.60 -14.89 12.90
CA THR A 378 -5.71 -15.64 14.16
C THR A 378 -4.87 -16.91 14.18
N ASP A 379 -4.55 -17.45 13.00
CA ASP A 379 -3.93 -18.77 12.84
C ASP A 379 -2.42 -18.68 12.52
N GLY A 380 -1.96 -17.53 12.03
CA GLY A 380 -0.54 -17.29 11.75
C GLY A 380 -0.25 -15.94 11.10
N ASP A 381 0.95 -15.80 10.56
CA ASP A 381 1.46 -14.61 9.86
C ASP A 381 1.96 -14.90 8.44
N VAL A 382 1.80 -16.15 7.97
CA VAL A 382 2.26 -16.61 6.65
C VAL A 382 1.10 -16.67 5.66
N PHE A 383 1.26 -15.99 4.54
CA PHE A 383 0.32 -16.08 3.42
C PHE A 383 0.51 -17.39 2.64
N ASP A 384 -0.56 -18.17 2.52
CA ASP A 384 -0.58 -19.40 1.74
C ASP A 384 -1.36 -19.18 0.43
N LEU A 385 -0.94 -19.87 -0.65
CA LEU A 385 -1.58 -19.76 -1.96
C LEU A 385 -3.03 -20.28 -1.87
N CYS A 386 -4.01 -19.49 -2.29
CA CYS A 386 -5.41 -19.88 -2.40
C CYS A 386 -5.71 -20.44 -3.78
N CYS A 387 -5.40 -19.68 -4.84
CA CYS A 387 -5.67 -20.11 -6.20
C CYS A 387 -4.81 -19.40 -7.24
N THR A 388 -4.74 -19.98 -8.44
CA THR A 388 -4.00 -19.44 -9.59
C THR A 388 -4.85 -19.45 -10.86
N TYR A 389 -4.73 -18.37 -11.64
CA TYR A 389 -5.29 -18.23 -12.99
C TYR A 389 -4.21 -17.91 -14.03
N ILE A 390 -4.43 -18.39 -15.25
CA ILE A 390 -3.73 -17.94 -16.47
C ILE A 390 -4.69 -17.03 -17.23
N ILE A 391 -4.22 -15.83 -17.57
CA ILE A 391 -5.00 -14.77 -18.18
C ILE A 391 -4.42 -14.48 -19.55
N ASN A 392 -5.20 -14.71 -20.59
CA ASN A 392 -4.84 -14.33 -21.94
C ASN A 392 -5.51 -12.98 -22.26
N CYS A 393 -4.69 -11.97 -22.54
CA CYS A 393 -5.15 -10.65 -22.94
C CYS A 393 -4.87 -10.44 -24.44
N PRO A 394 -5.84 -10.73 -25.32
CA PRO A 394 -5.64 -10.61 -26.78
C PRO A 394 -5.49 -9.15 -27.22
N HIS A 395 -6.18 -8.22 -26.53
CA HIS A 395 -6.19 -6.80 -26.82
C HIS A 395 -5.96 -5.99 -25.55
N ALA A 396 -5.06 -5.01 -25.62
CA ALA A 396 -4.88 -4.03 -24.56
C ALA A 396 -6.14 -3.16 -24.42
N LYS A 397 -6.47 -2.75 -23.19
CA LYS A 397 -7.56 -1.80 -22.96
C LYS A 397 -7.21 -0.45 -23.61
N PRO A 398 -8.07 0.08 -24.51
CA PRO A 398 -7.86 1.40 -25.12
C PRO A 398 -7.84 2.50 -24.05
N ASN A 399 -6.92 3.46 -24.16
CA ASN A 399 -6.77 4.55 -23.20
C ASN A 399 -6.69 4.08 -21.73
N CYS A 400 -6.14 2.89 -21.48
CA CYS A 400 -5.97 2.36 -20.14
C CYS A 400 -5.07 3.31 -19.33
N LEU A 401 -5.66 3.95 -18.32
CA LEU A 401 -4.96 4.72 -17.30
C LEU A 401 -4.79 3.85 -16.05
N PRO A 402 -3.69 4.01 -15.30
CA PRO A 402 -3.59 3.42 -13.97
C PRO A 402 -4.68 3.97 -13.05
N LEU A 403 -5.02 3.20 -12.02
CA LEU A 403 -5.80 3.66 -10.88
C LEU A 403 -5.17 4.94 -10.29
N PRO A 404 -5.98 5.91 -9.83
CA PRO A 404 -5.46 7.17 -9.29
C PRO A 404 -4.53 6.97 -8.08
N ASP A 405 -4.76 5.92 -7.28
CA ASP A 405 -3.86 5.44 -6.24
C ASP A 405 -3.98 3.90 -6.08
N CYS A 406 -3.19 3.28 -5.20
CA CYS A 406 -3.27 1.87 -4.80
C CYS A 406 -3.07 1.75 -3.27
N PRO A 407 -4.05 2.16 -2.45
CA PRO A 407 -3.89 2.19 -1.01
C PRO A 407 -3.70 0.76 -0.46
N PRO A 408 -2.74 0.53 0.47
CA PRO A 408 -2.49 -0.80 1.03
C PRO A 408 -3.71 -1.43 1.72
N LEU A 409 -4.61 -0.60 2.27
CA LEU A 409 -5.88 -1.06 2.88
C LEU A 409 -6.86 -1.64 1.84
N GLY A 410 -6.65 -1.37 0.55
CA GLY A 410 -7.58 -1.70 -0.52
C GLY A 410 -8.72 -0.70 -0.65
N TRP A 411 -9.71 -1.09 -1.44
CA TRP A 411 -10.87 -0.25 -1.78
C TRP A 411 -12.15 -0.75 -1.12
N GLY A 412 -13.00 0.21 -0.74
CA GLY A 412 -14.29 -0.01 -0.11
C GLY A 412 -14.22 -0.18 1.40
N PRO A 413 -15.39 -0.39 2.04
CA PRO A 413 -15.47 -0.61 3.48
C PRO A 413 -14.87 -1.94 3.89
N VAL A 414 -13.93 -1.89 4.84
CA VAL A 414 -13.20 -3.04 5.39
C VAL A 414 -13.42 -3.14 6.91
N ALA A 415 -12.91 -4.20 7.54
CA ALA A 415 -13.01 -4.37 8.99
C ALA A 415 -12.43 -3.17 9.76
N GLN A 416 -11.31 -2.63 9.29
CA GLN A 416 -10.64 -1.45 9.85
C GLN A 416 -11.52 -0.20 9.79
N THR A 417 -12.44 -0.07 8.82
CA THR A 417 -13.40 1.03 8.78
C THR A 417 -14.27 1.04 10.03
N LYS A 418 -14.74 -0.14 10.46
CA LYS A 418 -15.54 -0.30 11.67
C LYS A 418 -14.71 -0.12 12.94
N GLU A 419 -13.48 -0.63 12.97
CA GLU A 419 -12.54 -0.44 14.09
C GLU A 419 -12.19 1.04 14.31
N ALA A 420 -12.15 1.83 13.23
CA ALA A 420 -12.00 3.29 13.29
C ALA A 420 -13.23 3.98 13.92
N GLY A 421 -14.38 3.30 14.01
CA GLY A 421 -15.64 3.84 14.55
C GLY A 421 -16.57 4.39 13.47
N LEU A 422 -16.39 3.99 12.21
CA LEU A 422 -17.14 4.48 11.05
C LEU A 422 -18.01 3.37 10.44
N THR A 423 -19.18 3.75 9.94
CA THR A 423 -20.05 2.83 9.18
C THR A 423 -20.67 3.57 7.99
N PRO A 424 -20.45 3.11 6.74
CA PRO A 424 -21.00 3.78 5.57
C PRO A 424 -22.54 3.71 5.48
N LYS A 425 -23.17 4.86 5.19
CA LYS A 425 -24.61 5.00 5.00
C LYS A 425 -25.00 5.00 3.52
N THR A 426 -24.30 5.77 2.69
CA THR A 426 -24.64 5.93 1.26
C THR A 426 -23.99 4.87 0.38
N HIS A 427 -22.67 4.74 0.40
CA HIS A 427 -21.92 3.83 -0.47
C HIS A 427 -21.31 2.69 0.36
N LYS A 428 -21.56 1.43 -0.02
CA LYS A 428 -21.11 0.24 0.74
C LYS A 428 -20.17 -0.66 -0.06
N GLN A 429 -19.68 -0.17 -1.19
CA GLN A 429 -18.84 -0.87 -2.16
C GLN A 429 -17.65 0.02 -2.50
N ALA A 430 -16.57 -0.59 -3.00
CA ALA A 430 -15.37 0.12 -3.42
C ALA A 430 -15.62 1.21 -4.46
N GLU A 431 -16.49 0.92 -5.43
CA GLU A 431 -16.75 1.81 -6.56
C GLU A 431 -17.96 2.71 -6.32
N VAL A 432 -17.79 3.99 -6.63
CA VAL A 432 -18.85 5.00 -6.60
C VAL A 432 -18.96 5.61 -7.99
N THR A 433 -20.16 5.68 -8.56
CA THR A 433 -20.36 6.29 -9.89
C THR A 433 -21.04 7.64 -9.76
N SER A 434 -20.44 8.67 -10.38
CA SER A 434 -21.06 9.99 -10.56
C SER A 434 -21.38 10.23 -12.03
N LYS A 435 -22.55 10.80 -12.29
CA LYS A 435 -23.01 11.16 -13.65
C LYS A 435 -22.92 12.66 -13.93
N ASP A 436 -22.78 13.47 -12.90
CA ASP A 436 -22.83 14.93 -12.96
C ASP A 436 -21.62 15.60 -12.30
N GLY A 437 -20.71 14.82 -11.72
CA GLY A 437 -19.54 15.28 -11.00
C GLY A 437 -19.78 15.53 -9.52
N TYR A 438 -21.02 15.42 -9.02
CA TYR A 438 -21.31 15.59 -7.60
C TYR A 438 -21.41 14.23 -6.91
N VAL A 439 -20.81 14.13 -5.72
CA VAL A 439 -20.90 12.93 -4.89
C VAL A 439 -21.05 13.34 -3.43
N GLU A 440 -21.93 12.66 -2.73
CA GLU A 440 -22.15 12.83 -1.29
C GLU A 440 -21.95 11.50 -0.57
N ILE A 441 -20.92 11.43 0.27
CA ILE A 441 -20.60 10.23 1.06
C ILE A 441 -20.98 10.50 2.51
N ARG A 442 -21.91 9.72 3.05
CA ARG A 442 -22.30 9.79 4.47
C ARG A 442 -21.80 8.57 5.22
N LEU A 443 -21.18 8.82 6.37
CA LEU A 443 -20.69 7.80 7.30
C LEU A 443 -21.30 8.09 8.67
N SER A 444 -21.91 7.11 9.33
CA SER A 444 -22.20 7.25 10.76
C SER A 444 -20.94 7.04 11.58
N LYS A 445 -20.81 7.77 12.68
CA LYS A 445 -19.75 7.60 13.68
C LYS A 445 -20.32 7.10 15.00
N ASP A 446 -19.66 6.15 15.65
CA ASP A 446 -20.07 5.64 16.96
C ASP A 446 -19.45 6.39 18.15
N ARG A 447 -18.44 7.22 17.87
CA ARG A 447 -17.71 8.05 18.83
C ARG A 447 -17.26 9.37 18.20
N ALA A 448 -16.73 10.27 19.02
CA ALA A 448 -16.15 11.51 18.53
C ALA A 448 -14.76 11.24 17.94
N LEU A 449 -14.53 11.68 16.70
CA LEU A 449 -13.35 11.37 15.90
C LEU A 449 -12.84 12.62 15.20
N ALA A 450 -11.52 12.68 15.00
CA ALA A 450 -10.94 13.53 13.97
C ALA A 450 -10.99 12.78 12.64
N PHE A 451 -11.27 13.50 11.56
CA PHE A 451 -11.51 12.92 10.25
C PHE A 451 -10.84 13.75 9.17
N HIS A 452 -10.18 13.07 8.23
CA HIS A 452 -9.38 13.70 7.19
C HIS A 452 -9.64 13.05 5.85
N GLN A 453 -9.39 13.79 4.77
CA GLN A 453 -9.65 13.31 3.42
C GLN A 453 -8.56 13.75 2.43
N LEU A 454 -8.29 12.88 1.47
CA LEU A 454 -7.46 13.14 0.30
C LEU A 454 -8.22 12.72 -0.96
N LEU A 455 -8.18 13.58 -1.97
CA LEU A 455 -8.74 13.30 -3.29
C LEU A 455 -7.59 13.30 -4.30
N LYS A 456 -7.42 12.20 -5.02
CA LYS A 456 -6.36 12.00 -6.01
C LYS A 456 -6.94 11.67 -7.37
N HIS A 457 -6.23 12.08 -8.42
CA HIS A 457 -6.55 11.81 -9.81
C HIS A 457 -5.25 11.53 -10.56
N ALA A 458 -5.29 10.67 -11.57
CA ALA A 458 -4.10 10.32 -12.35
C ALA A 458 -3.38 11.54 -12.95
N ALA A 459 -4.13 12.51 -13.47
CA ALA A 459 -3.59 13.64 -14.22
C ALA A 459 -3.75 15.04 -13.57
N ILE A 460 -4.54 15.17 -12.49
CA ILE A 460 -4.80 16.49 -11.88
C ILE A 460 -3.96 16.59 -10.61
N ASP A 461 -3.27 17.72 -10.46
CA ASP A 461 -2.48 18.07 -9.28
C ASP A 461 -3.30 17.97 -7.98
N GLU A 462 -2.72 17.33 -6.95
CA GLU A 462 -3.40 17.04 -5.68
C GLU A 462 -3.75 18.32 -4.89
N ALA A 463 -2.86 19.32 -4.92
CA ALA A 463 -3.14 20.63 -4.32
C ALA A 463 -4.35 21.30 -4.98
N THR A 464 -4.52 21.14 -6.29
CA THR A 464 -5.70 21.60 -7.03
C THR A 464 -6.95 20.82 -6.62
N LEU A 465 -6.87 19.49 -6.54
CA LEU A 465 -7.99 18.62 -6.12
C LEU A 465 -8.47 18.90 -4.69
N SER A 466 -7.59 19.40 -3.81
CA SER A 466 -7.97 19.79 -2.44
C SER A 466 -9.11 20.82 -2.38
N LYS A 467 -9.38 21.56 -3.47
CA LYS A 467 -10.48 22.53 -3.58
C LYS A 467 -11.83 21.89 -3.95
N TYR A 468 -11.84 20.62 -4.32
CA TYR A 468 -13.01 19.91 -4.84
C TYR A 468 -13.63 18.91 -3.86
N VAL A 469 -13.21 18.98 -2.60
CA VAL A 469 -13.66 18.09 -1.55
C VAL A 469 -13.71 18.83 -0.21
N VAL A 470 -14.85 18.71 0.49
CA VAL A 470 -15.04 19.25 1.84
C VAL A 470 -15.77 18.25 2.72
N THR A 471 -15.41 18.22 4.00
CA THR A 471 -16.03 17.38 5.02
C THR A 471 -16.85 18.24 5.98
N GLN A 472 -18.07 17.79 6.29
CA GLN A 472 -18.94 18.37 7.31
C GLN A 472 -19.21 17.35 8.42
N PHE A 473 -19.15 17.80 9.67
CA PHE A 473 -19.60 17.02 10.81
C PHE A 473 -21.05 17.35 11.17
N GLU A 474 -21.86 16.31 11.32
CA GLU A 474 -23.18 16.34 11.92
C GLU A 474 -23.15 15.55 13.25
N ASN A 475 -24.22 15.62 14.05
CA ASN A 475 -24.22 15.06 15.41
C ASN A 475 -23.78 13.58 15.45
N ASP A 476 -24.28 12.75 14.54
CA ASP A 476 -24.00 11.31 14.46
C ASP A 476 -23.39 10.87 13.11
N GLU A 477 -23.15 11.81 12.20
CA GLU A 477 -22.69 11.53 10.84
C GLU A 477 -21.52 12.43 10.42
N ILE A 478 -20.72 11.93 9.49
CA ILE A 478 -19.69 12.66 8.75
C ILE A 478 -20.14 12.65 7.29
N VAL A 479 -20.21 13.82 6.67
CA VAL A 479 -20.62 14.00 5.28
C VAL A 479 -19.45 14.55 4.48
N VAL A 480 -19.03 13.83 3.44
CA VAL A 480 -17.98 14.26 2.51
C VAL A 480 -18.65 14.64 1.19
N TYR A 481 -18.47 15.89 0.78
CA TYR A 481 -18.99 16.44 -0.46
C TYR A 481 -17.88 16.55 -1.50
N LEU A 482 -18.12 16.00 -2.69
CA LEU A 482 -17.21 16.07 -3.83
C LEU A 482 -17.83 16.84 -4.98
N ARG A 483 -16.99 17.61 -5.67
CA ARG A 483 -17.30 18.38 -6.86
C ARG A 483 -16.29 18.03 -7.95
N LEU A 484 -16.35 16.83 -8.50
CA LEU A 484 -15.38 16.31 -9.46
C LEU A 484 -15.28 17.19 -10.71
N PRO A 485 -14.10 17.73 -11.05
CA PRO A 485 -13.98 18.76 -12.08
C PRO A 485 -14.14 18.25 -13.51
N GLN A 486 -13.78 16.99 -13.78
CA GLN A 486 -13.87 16.40 -15.12
C GLN A 486 -14.27 14.92 -15.06
N LYS A 487 -14.55 14.35 -16.23
CA LYS A 487 -14.73 12.90 -16.38
C LYS A 487 -13.41 12.18 -16.07
N GLY A 488 -13.50 10.99 -15.48
CA GLY A 488 -12.33 10.22 -15.09
C GLY A 488 -12.54 9.48 -13.79
N GLU A 489 -11.46 8.91 -13.28
CA GLU A 489 -11.46 8.13 -12.06
C GLU A 489 -10.72 8.89 -10.97
N TYR A 490 -11.26 8.90 -9.76
CA TYR A 490 -10.69 9.57 -8.60
C TYR A 490 -10.53 8.59 -7.44
N ALA A 491 -9.44 8.70 -6.68
CA ALA A 491 -9.32 8.02 -5.40
C ALA A 491 -9.72 9.00 -4.29
N LEU A 492 -10.69 8.62 -3.47
CA LEU A 492 -10.96 9.29 -2.20
C LEU A 492 -10.45 8.43 -1.07
N GLU A 493 -9.47 8.94 -0.32
CA GLU A 493 -8.94 8.29 0.88
C GLU A 493 -9.42 9.02 2.11
N LEU A 494 -9.92 8.25 3.09
CA LEU A 494 -10.52 8.77 4.31
C LEU A 494 -9.75 8.23 5.51
N PHE A 495 -9.33 9.12 6.38
CA PHE A 495 -8.54 8.81 7.56
C PHE A 495 -9.29 9.21 8.82
N ALA A 496 -9.13 8.43 9.88
CA ALA A 496 -9.75 8.71 11.16
C ALA A 496 -8.81 8.39 12.31
N GLN A 497 -8.93 9.17 13.38
CA GLN A 497 -8.19 8.99 14.62
C GLN A 497 -9.00 9.56 15.80
N GLY A 498 -8.61 9.24 17.03
CA GLY A 498 -9.18 9.86 18.22
C GLY A 498 -9.01 11.38 18.22
N LEU A 499 -9.94 12.12 18.83
CA LEU A 499 -9.88 13.59 18.88
C LEU A 499 -8.63 14.16 19.57
N GLU A 500 -8.02 13.39 20.48
CA GLU A 500 -6.82 13.78 21.21
C GLU A 500 -5.56 13.08 20.70
N GLU A 501 -5.67 12.22 19.68
CA GLU A 501 -4.51 11.58 19.06
C GLU A 501 -3.79 12.59 18.16
N GLU A 502 -2.47 12.51 18.14
CA GLU A 502 -1.56 13.37 17.37
C GLU A 502 -0.76 12.55 16.35
N GLY A 503 -0.30 13.20 15.28
CA GLY A 503 0.44 12.58 14.18
C GLY A 503 -0.46 12.13 13.03
N ALA A 504 0.01 11.13 12.27
CA ALA A 504 -0.71 10.57 11.14
C ALA A 504 -1.91 9.73 11.59
N ALA A 505 -3.07 10.00 11.01
CA ALA A 505 -4.28 9.23 11.20
C ALA A 505 -4.18 7.89 10.45
N SER A 506 -4.88 6.88 10.96
CA SER A 506 -5.00 5.61 10.26
C SER A 506 -5.91 5.76 9.04
N ASN A 507 -5.48 5.24 7.90
CA ASN A 507 -6.35 5.10 6.73
C ASN A 507 -7.51 4.17 7.11
N ALA A 508 -8.73 4.65 6.96
CA ALA A 508 -9.93 3.97 7.46
C ALA A 508 -10.81 3.43 6.34
N LEU A 509 -10.83 4.09 5.18
CA LEU A 509 -11.74 3.78 4.08
C LEU A 509 -11.30 4.48 2.79
N ASN A 510 -11.31 3.76 1.66
CA ASN A 510 -11.00 4.33 0.36
C ASN A 510 -12.11 4.03 -0.66
N TYR A 511 -12.38 4.96 -1.58
CA TYR A 511 -13.34 4.77 -2.67
C TYR A 511 -12.72 5.11 -4.02
N LEU A 512 -12.96 4.25 -5.02
CA LEU A 512 -12.70 4.56 -6.42
C LEU A 512 -13.95 5.20 -7.00
N ILE A 513 -13.85 6.45 -7.44
CA ILE A 513 -14.98 7.23 -7.91
C ILE A 513 -14.89 7.40 -9.42
N ASN A 514 -15.84 6.82 -10.13
CA ASN A 514 -15.97 6.86 -11.58
C ASN A 514 -16.90 8.01 -11.99
N CYS A 515 -16.34 9.09 -12.53
CA CYS A 515 -17.08 10.24 -13.03
C CYS A 515 -17.28 10.13 -14.55
N SER A 516 -18.52 9.93 -14.97
CA SER A 516 -18.85 9.74 -16.39
C SER A 516 -19.10 11.05 -17.15
N ASN A 517 -19.54 12.12 -16.46
CA ASN A 517 -19.77 13.42 -17.06
C ASN A 517 -19.77 14.53 -15.98
N THR A 518 -19.58 15.79 -16.40
CA THR A 518 -19.59 17.00 -15.55
C THR A 518 -20.47 18.10 -16.18
N GLU A 519 -21.71 17.75 -16.52
CA GLU A 519 -22.62 18.55 -17.37
C GLU A 519 -22.79 20.03 -16.95
N THR A 520 -22.60 20.37 -15.69
CA THR A 520 -22.74 21.73 -15.17
C THR A 520 -21.43 22.51 -15.02
N GLY A 521 -20.26 21.92 -15.27
CA GLY A 521 -18.97 22.56 -15.00
C GLY A 521 -18.76 22.71 -13.50
N SER A 522 -18.49 21.58 -12.84
CA SER A 522 -18.27 21.47 -11.41
C SER A 522 -17.23 22.49 -10.93
N GLN A 523 -17.68 23.50 -10.19
CA GLN A 523 -16.82 24.54 -9.65
C GLN A 523 -16.18 24.07 -8.33
N PRO A 524 -14.94 24.48 -8.04
CA PRO A 524 -14.35 24.22 -6.74
C PRO A 524 -15.19 24.84 -5.62
N PHE A 525 -15.01 24.36 -4.39
CA PHE A 525 -15.49 25.06 -3.22
C PHE A 525 -14.68 26.35 -3.01
N PRO A 526 -15.26 27.42 -2.42
CA PRO A 526 -14.47 28.54 -1.89
C PRO A 526 -13.39 28.02 -0.93
N ASN A 527 -12.29 28.76 -0.72
CA ASN A 527 -11.17 28.28 0.09
C ASN A 527 -11.62 27.88 1.50
N VAL A 528 -11.63 26.57 1.79
CA VAL A 528 -11.89 26.01 3.12
C VAL A 528 -10.57 25.48 3.63
N THR A 529 -10.02 26.12 4.66
CA THR A 529 -8.77 25.67 5.24
C THR A 529 -8.94 24.26 5.82
N ASN A 530 -8.02 23.35 5.50
CA ASN A 530 -8.02 21.91 5.80
C ASN A 530 -9.12 21.08 5.12
N GLY A 531 -10.01 21.69 4.32
CA GLY A 531 -11.14 20.98 3.70
C GLY A 531 -12.14 20.41 4.71
N VAL A 532 -12.14 20.89 5.95
CA VAL A 532 -13.04 20.44 7.03
C VAL A 532 -13.83 21.64 7.54
N LEU A 533 -15.15 21.52 7.56
CA LEU A 533 -16.08 22.54 8.03
C LEU A 533 -16.35 22.40 9.53
N GLY A 534 -16.50 23.55 10.18
CA GLY A 534 -16.76 23.66 11.60
C GLY A 534 -15.48 23.80 12.42
N ARG A 535 -15.49 23.21 13.62
CA ARG A 535 -14.47 23.38 14.65
C ARG A 535 -13.26 22.48 14.39
N ASN A 536 -12.06 23.05 14.38
CA ASN A 536 -10.82 22.30 14.55
C ASN A 536 -10.56 22.07 16.06
N HIS A 537 -10.72 20.82 16.52
CA HIS A 537 -10.66 20.50 17.95
C HIS A 537 -9.29 20.75 18.58
N VAL A 538 -8.20 20.40 17.89
CA VAL A 538 -6.83 20.49 18.42
C VAL A 538 -6.40 21.94 18.63
N THR A 539 -6.54 22.77 17.59
CA THR A 539 -6.15 24.18 17.64
C THR A 539 -7.09 24.99 18.55
N CYS A 540 -8.40 24.75 18.51
CA CYS A 540 -9.33 25.43 19.41
C CYS A 540 -9.05 25.12 20.89
N LYS A 541 -8.70 23.87 21.23
CA LYS A 541 -8.32 23.49 22.60
C LYS A 541 -7.02 24.19 23.01
N LYS A 542 -6.03 24.27 22.12
CA LYS A 542 -4.73 24.90 22.39
C LYS A 542 -4.82 26.41 22.65
N PHE A 543 -5.67 27.11 21.90
CA PHE A 543 -5.78 28.58 21.93
C PHE A 543 -7.02 29.09 22.69
N GLY A 544 -7.73 28.20 23.39
CA GLY A 544 -8.94 28.54 24.15
C GLY A 544 -10.08 29.11 23.29
N VAL A 545 -10.13 28.76 22.00
CA VAL A 545 -11.10 29.33 21.07
C VAL A 545 -12.44 28.59 21.14
N GLY A 546 -13.51 29.33 21.36
CA GLY A 546 -14.89 28.82 21.39
C GLY A 546 -15.82 29.69 20.57
N SER A 547 -16.85 29.12 19.98
CA SER A 547 -17.94 29.90 19.40
C SER A 547 -18.93 30.32 20.50
N VAL A 548 -19.49 31.52 20.40
CA VAL A 548 -20.49 32.02 21.38
C VAL A 548 -21.82 31.27 21.25
N GLN A 549 -22.11 30.75 20.06
CA GLN A 549 -23.26 29.91 19.76
C GLN A 549 -22.84 28.75 18.84
N PRO A 550 -23.60 27.62 18.80
CA PRO A 550 -23.31 26.54 17.87
C PRO A 550 -23.65 26.97 16.44
N TYR A 551 -22.65 26.90 15.55
CA TYR A 551 -22.83 27.13 14.12
C TYR A 551 -22.71 25.80 13.38
N GLN A 552 -23.55 25.59 12.37
CA GLN A 552 -23.36 24.49 11.41
C GLN A 552 -22.20 24.82 10.46
N GLY A 553 -21.52 23.80 9.93
CA GLY A 553 -20.41 23.99 8.99
C GLY A 553 -20.80 24.71 7.69
N MET A 554 -22.07 24.54 7.27
CA MET A 554 -22.68 25.30 6.18
C MET A 554 -23.71 26.28 6.75
N LEU A 555 -23.61 27.54 6.35
CA LEU A 555 -24.43 28.66 6.83
C LEU A 555 -25.19 29.28 5.66
N GLU A 556 -26.28 29.98 5.97
CA GLU A 556 -27.10 30.70 5.00
C GLU A 556 -27.26 32.17 5.42
N SER A 557 -27.25 33.08 4.44
CA SER A 557 -27.54 34.50 4.64
C SER A 557 -28.56 34.96 3.59
N ASN A 558 -29.69 35.51 4.06
CA ASN A 558 -30.81 35.92 3.21
C ASN A 558 -30.70 37.36 2.70
N ASP A 559 -29.88 38.19 3.34
CA ASP A 559 -29.71 39.62 3.04
C ASP A 559 -28.27 39.98 2.69
N GLY A 560 -27.41 38.97 2.49
CA GLY A 560 -25.99 39.15 2.22
C GLY A 560 -25.19 39.62 3.43
N LYS A 561 -25.74 39.59 4.65
CA LYS A 561 -25.00 39.93 5.87
C LYS A 561 -24.98 38.75 6.84
N LEU A 562 -23.87 38.60 7.56
CA LEU A 562 -23.72 37.57 8.59
C LEU A 562 -22.75 38.04 9.67
N SER A 563 -23.04 37.74 10.93
CA SER A 563 -22.15 38.03 12.06
C SER A 563 -21.79 36.73 12.77
N LEU A 564 -20.50 36.47 12.95
CA LEU A 564 -19.98 35.32 13.70
C LEU A 564 -19.25 35.79 14.96
N GLU A 565 -19.48 35.11 16.07
CA GLU A 565 -18.94 35.49 17.37
C GLU A 565 -18.15 34.35 18.03
N PHE A 566 -16.95 34.69 18.51
CA PHE A 566 -16.01 33.77 19.14
C PHE A 566 -15.43 34.35 20.44
N THR A 567 -14.97 33.49 21.31
CA THR A 567 -14.11 33.79 22.47
C THR A 567 -12.75 33.17 22.25
N ALA A 568 -11.70 33.78 22.79
CA ALA A 568 -10.34 33.23 22.78
C ALA A 568 -9.63 33.57 24.10
N ASP A 569 -8.50 32.90 24.36
CA ASP A 569 -7.66 33.20 25.52
C ASP A 569 -7.08 34.63 25.46
N PRO A 570 -6.72 35.27 26.60
CA PRO A 570 -6.29 36.67 26.63
C PRO A 570 -5.04 37.00 25.79
N ASP A 571 -4.13 36.04 25.61
CA ASP A 571 -2.90 36.14 24.82
C ASP A 571 -3.09 35.79 23.34
N VAL A 572 -4.32 35.45 22.92
CA VAL A 572 -4.65 35.00 21.57
C VAL A 572 -5.34 36.10 20.76
N GLU A 573 -4.93 36.24 19.50
CA GLU A 573 -5.57 37.05 18.47
C GLU A 573 -6.26 36.18 17.44
N LEU A 574 -7.44 36.61 16.96
CA LEU A 574 -8.15 35.94 15.89
C LEU A 574 -8.08 36.75 14.59
N LEU A 575 -7.84 36.04 13.49
CA LEU A 575 -7.82 36.60 12.14
C LEU A 575 -8.90 35.94 11.27
N GLY A 576 -9.38 36.66 10.25
CA GLY A 576 -10.42 36.17 9.34
C GLY A 576 -10.01 36.26 7.88
N GLU A 577 -10.37 35.23 7.11
CA GLU A 577 -10.32 35.24 5.63
C GLU A 577 -11.74 35.02 5.10
N LEU A 578 -12.29 36.01 4.40
CA LEU A 578 -13.50 35.85 3.60
C LEU A 578 -13.10 35.60 2.15
N HIS A 579 -13.60 34.53 1.54
CA HIS A 579 -13.22 34.10 0.19
C HIS A 579 -14.44 33.70 -0.66
N THR A 580 -14.33 33.85 -1.98
CA THR A 580 -15.27 33.34 -3.00
C THR A 580 -14.52 33.04 -4.29
N ASN A 581 -15.05 32.10 -5.09
CA ASN A 581 -14.50 31.77 -6.42
C ASN A 581 -15.06 32.68 -7.53
N ASP A 582 -16.01 33.57 -7.21
CA ASP A 582 -16.58 34.53 -8.15
C ASP A 582 -15.82 35.86 -8.07
N GLY A 583 -15.13 36.26 -9.13
CA GLY A 583 -14.30 37.47 -9.15
C GLY A 583 -15.08 38.77 -8.90
N ASN A 584 -16.32 38.86 -9.37
CA ASN A 584 -17.18 40.02 -9.13
C ASN A 584 -17.61 40.09 -7.65
N ALA A 585 -17.96 38.95 -7.06
CA ALA A 585 -18.24 38.84 -5.64
C ALA A 585 -17.00 39.14 -4.78
N PHE A 586 -15.82 38.70 -5.22
CA PHE A 586 -14.54 38.88 -4.52
C PHE A 586 -14.19 40.36 -4.31
N HIS A 587 -14.39 41.19 -5.33
CA HIS A 587 -14.11 42.63 -5.22
C HIS A 587 -15.17 43.43 -4.44
N LYS A 588 -16.38 42.87 -4.28
CA LYS A 588 -17.51 43.56 -3.61
C LYS A 588 -17.71 43.13 -2.17
N MET A 589 -17.22 41.96 -1.78
CA MET A 589 -17.33 41.47 -0.42
C MET A 589 -16.45 42.27 0.53
N SER A 590 -16.86 42.35 1.80
CA SER A 590 -16.04 42.95 2.85
C SER A 590 -16.27 42.24 4.17
N SER A 591 -15.26 42.28 5.03
CA SER A 591 -15.37 41.77 6.40
C SER A 591 -14.74 42.77 7.37
N SER A 592 -15.19 42.75 8.61
CA SER A 592 -14.58 43.53 9.69
C SER A 592 -14.55 42.71 10.98
N VAL A 593 -13.49 42.89 11.75
CA VAL A 593 -13.27 42.16 13.00
C VAL A 593 -13.25 43.16 14.14
N THR A 594 -14.03 42.90 15.19
CA THR A 594 -14.01 43.71 16.42
C THR A 594 -13.77 42.82 17.64
N ASN A 595 -12.93 43.27 18.57
CA ASN A 595 -12.68 42.57 19.83
C ASN A 595 -13.10 43.48 21.00
N LYS A 596 -14.02 42.99 21.85
CA LYS A 596 -14.42 43.64 23.10
C LYS A 596 -14.28 42.66 24.27
N GLY A 597 -13.19 42.79 25.02
CA GLY A 597 -12.96 41.99 26.24
C GLY A 597 -12.84 40.49 25.98
N GLY A 598 -12.15 40.09 24.90
CA GLY A 598 -11.94 38.68 24.53
C GLY A 598 -13.08 38.07 23.71
N LYS A 599 -14.15 38.84 23.44
CA LYS A 599 -15.20 38.48 22.49
C LYS A 599 -14.89 39.09 21.13
N TRP A 600 -14.65 38.23 20.16
CA TRP A 600 -14.33 38.57 18.78
C TRP A 600 -15.59 38.43 17.93
N LYS A 601 -15.91 39.47 17.16
CA LYS A 601 -17.05 39.50 16.24
C LYS A 601 -16.57 39.77 14.83
N PHE A 602 -16.92 38.87 13.92
CA PHE A 602 -16.65 38.94 12.49
C PHE A 602 -17.94 39.34 11.78
N ASP A 603 -18.00 40.57 11.29
CA ASP A 603 -19.13 41.09 10.52
C ASP A 603 -18.81 40.97 9.02
N LEU A 604 -19.59 40.14 8.32
CA LEU A 604 -19.40 39.78 6.92
C LEU A 604 -20.48 40.45 6.06
N ASN A 605 -20.05 41.04 4.94
CA ASN A 605 -20.92 41.64 3.93
C ASN A 605 -20.62 41.00 2.57
N MET A 606 -21.61 40.28 2.05
CA MET A 606 -21.60 39.45 0.85
C MET A 606 -22.74 39.90 -0.08
N PRO A 607 -22.59 41.05 -0.76
CA PRO A 607 -23.69 41.70 -1.47
C PRO A 607 -24.11 40.96 -2.75
N VAL A 608 -23.25 40.11 -3.30
CA VAL A 608 -23.53 39.30 -4.49
C VAL A 608 -24.07 37.93 -4.05
N LYS A 609 -25.04 37.41 -4.80
CA LYS A 609 -25.55 36.06 -4.55
C LYS A 609 -24.48 35.04 -4.95
N GLY A 610 -24.16 34.11 -4.06
CA GLY A 610 -23.13 33.11 -4.33
C GLY A 610 -22.74 32.27 -3.11
N GLU A 611 -21.72 31.44 -3.30
CA GLU A 611 -21.06 30.70 -2.24
C GLU A 611 -19.79 31.41 -1.80
N TYR A 612 -19.61 31.52 -0.49
CA TYR A 612 -18.47 32.13 0.17
C TYR A 612 -17.89 31.17 1.21
N SER A 613 -16.65 31.39 1.64
CA SER A 613 -16.10 30.75 2.84
C SER A 613 -15.56 31.79 3.80
N ILE A 614 -15.60 31.46 5.10
CA ILE A 614 -14.93 32.22 6.16
C ILE A 614 -14.04 31.27 6.94
N ASN A 615 -12.72 31.50 6.88
CA ASN A 615 -11.74 30.82 7.71
C ASN A 615 -11.34 31.74 8.87
N VAL A 616 -11.39 31.21 10.09
CA VAL A 616 -10.95 31.90 11.30
C VAL A 616 -9.66 31.24 11.78
N PHE A 617 -8.66 32.07 12.03
CA PHE A 617 -7.34 31.65 12.48
C PHE A 617 -7.03 32.21 13.87
N ALA A 618 -6.16 31.54 14.61
CA ALA A 618 -5.61 32.00 15.87
C ALA A 618 -4.09 32.16 15.78
N ARG A 619 -3.55 33.15 16.50
CA ARG A 619 -2.11 33.28 16.80
C ARG A 619 -1.91 33.83 18.21
N LYS A 620 -0.73 33.62 18.80
CA LYS A 620 -0.35 34.28 20.05
C LYS A 620 0.26 35.65 19.77
N LYS A 621 0.05 36.59 20.70
CA LYS A 621 0.61 37.95 20.64
C LYS A 621 2.13 37.99 20.78
N GLU A 622 2.71 36.99 21.44
CA GLU A 622 4.15 36.92 21.72
C GLU A 622 4.96 36.17 20.65
N ASP A 623 4.29 35.40 19.78
CA ASP A 623 4.96 34.78 18.63
C ASP A 623 5.38 35.88 17.62
N ASP A 624 6.31 35.59 16.71
CA ASP A 624 6.74 36.53 15.67
C ASP A 624 5.61 37.03 14.74
N GLY A 625 4.41 36.48 14.93
CA GLY A 625 3.15 36.83 14.27
C GLY A 625 3.01 36.23 12.87
N ARG A 626 3.99 35.44 12.41
CA ARG A 626 4.10 34.93 11.04
C ARG A 626 3.43 33.57 10.83
N GLN A 627 3.30 32.75 11.89
CA GLN A 627 2.54 31.50 11.83
C GLN A 627 1.14 31.69 12.43
N ILE A 628 0.12 31.25 11.69
CA ILE A 628 -1.29 31.30 12.12
C ILE A 628 -1.89 29.88 12.07
N TYR A 629 -2.93 29.63 12.87
CA TYR A 629 -3.52 28.29 13.03
C TYR A 629 -5.02 28.30 12.78
N SER A 630 -5.51 27.47 11.85
CA SER A 630 -6.95 27.37 11.56
C SER A 630 -7.71 26.84 12.77
N VAL A 631 -8.78 27.52 13.17
CA VAL A 631 -9.64 27.14 14.30
C VAL A 631 -11.07 26.83 13.88
N TYR A 632 -11.64 27.62 12.96
CA TYR A 632 -12.96 27.36 12.39
C TYR A 632 -12.99 27.67 10.90
N SER A 633 -13.72 26.87 10.13
CA SER A 633 -13.96 27.11 8.71
C SER A 633 -15.44 26.90 8.39
N TYR A 634 -16.05 27.80 7.62
CA TYR A 634 -17.46 27.67 7.23
C TYR A 634 -17.64 27.97 5.74
N ILE A 635 -18.65 27.34 5.14
CA ILE A 635 -19.19 27.75 3.84
C ILE A 635 -20.48 28.52 4.07
N ILE A 636 -20.68 29.62 3.36
CA ILE A 636 -21.86 30.48 3.46
C ILE A 636 -22.53 30.56 2.08
N LYS A 637 -23.82 30.21 2.02
CA LYS A 637 -24.69 30.50 0.87
C LYS A 637 -25.38 31.84 1.09
N SER A 638 -25.00 32.84 0.31
CA SER A 638 -25.57 34.19 0.39
C SER A 638 -26.60 34.42 -0.73
N ALA A 639 -27.76 34.94 -0.38
CA ALA A 639 -28.76 35.43 -1.34
C ALA A 639 -28.44 36.83 -1.91
N GLY A 640 -27.41 37.52 -1.37
CA GLY A 640 -27.07 38.90 -1.70
C GLY A 640 -27.99 39.93 -1.05
N THR A 641 -27.70 41.22 -1.23
CA THR A 641 -28.40 42.32 -0.53
C THR A 641 -29.74 42.75 -1.14
N GLY A 642 -30.30 41.99 -2.10
CA GLY A 642 -31.68 42.18 -2.57
C GLY A 642 -32.01 43.60 -3.02
N GLY A 643 -31.19 44.20 -3.88
CA GLY A 643 -31.49 45.47 -4.56
C GLY A 643 -31.51 45.25 -6.07
N GLY A 644 -32.63 45.55 -6.72
CA GLY A 644 -32.76 45.49 -8.18
C GLY A 644 -31.76 46.43 -8.85
N ALA A 645 -30.58 45.90 -9.20
CA ALA A 645 -29.96 46.33 -10.43
C ALA A 645 -30.94 45.91 -11.52
N LYS A 646 -31.47 46.89 -12.26
CA LYS A 646 -31.89 46.61 -13.64
C LYS A 646 -30.80 45.76 -14.27
N ASP A 647 -31.17 44.90 -15.21
CA ASP A 647 -30.26 44.31 -16.18
C ASP A 647 -29.42 45.45 -16.81
N GLU A 648 -28.35 45.86 -16.14
CA GLU A 648 -27.19 46.42 -16.82
C GLU A 648 -26.70 45.24 -17.64
N PRO A 649 -26.69 45.37 -18.98
CA PRO A 649 -26.26 44.28 -19.85
C PRO A 649 -24.92 43.81 -19.30
N ASP A 650 -24.76 42.50 -19.13
CA ASP A 650 -23.51 41.83 -18.74
C ASP A 650 -22.35 42.68 -19.23
N ALA A 651 -21.87 43.61 -18.39
CA ALA A 651 -20.69 44.35 -18.74
C ALA A 651 -19.68 43.21 -18.87
N GLU A 652 -19.00 43.14 -20.00
CA GLU A 652 -17.87 42.26 -20.25
C GLU A 652 -16.79 42.60 -19.20
N GLY A 653 -17.11 42.32 -17.95
CA GLY A 653 -16.27 42.51 -16.79
C GLY A 653 -15.15 41.54 -17.04
N GLU A 654 -13.99 42.12 -17.34
CA GLU A 654 -12.72 41.43 -17.33
C GLU A 654 -12.78 40.39 -16.22
N ASN A 655 -12.76 39.12 -16.60
CA ASN A 655 -12.90 37.99 -15.69
C ASN A 655 -11.63 37.98 -14.83
N MET A 656 -11.63 38.82 -13.78
CA MET A 656 -10.50 39.03 -12.89
C MET A 656 -10.31 37.77 -12.07
N ASP A 657 -9.11 37.21 -12.17
CA ASP A 657 -8.78 35.90 -11.65
C ASP A 657 -8.64 35.92 -10.13
N THR A 658 -9.44 35.11 -9.43
CA THR A 658 -9.29 34.88 -7.98
C THR A 658 -8.34 33.71 -7.70
N ALA A 659 -7.79 33.07 -8.72
CA ALA A 659 -6.90 31.94 -8.56
C ALA A 659 -5.57 32.37 -7.94
N VAL A 660 -5.21 31.65 -6.89
CA VAL A 660 -3.89 31.72 -6.27
C VAL A 660 -2.98 30.64 -6.84
N PRO A 661 -1.65 30.87 -6.90
CA PRO A 661 -0.65 29.81 -7.07
C PRO A 661 -1.02 28.58 -6.22
N THR A 662 -1.21 27.45 -6.90
CA THR A 662 -1.65 26.18 -6.30
C THR A 662 -0.86 25.06 -6.93
N GLU A 663 -0.14 24.27 -6.12
CA GLU A 663 0.76 23.23 -6.61
C GLU A 663 1.17 22.18 -5.57
N THR A 664 1.45 20.95 -6.02
CA THR A 664 2.06 19.88 -5.22
C THR A 664 3.59 19.85 -5.34
N VAL A 665 4.26 19.71 -4.19
CA VAL A 665 5.71 19.58 -4.02
C VAL A 665 6.00 18.19 -3.48
N GLU A 666 6.76 17.40 -4.21
CA GLU A 666 7.24 16.09 -3.76
C GLU A 666 8.65 16.25 -3.17
N THR A 667 8.88 15.70 -1.97
CA THR A 667 10.18 15.80 -1.28
C THR A 667 10.44 14.59 -0.41
N SER A 668 11.71 14.28 -0.15
CA SER A 668 12.13 13.39 0.94
C SER A 668 12.74 14.14 2.12
N ASP A 669 13.12 15.41 1.91
CA ASP A 669 13.77 16.24 2.92
C ASP A 669 12.84 16.53 4.09
N ASP A 670 13.41 16.69 5.28
CA ASP A 670 12.70 17.12 6.49
C ASP A 670 12.45 18.63 6.54
N GLU A 671 12.93 19.38 5.55
CA GLU A 671 12.65 20.79 5.37
C GLU A 671 12.39 21.14 3.90
N VAL A 672 11.47 22.07 3.66
CA VAL A 672 11.19 22.63 2.33
C VAL A 672 11.26 24.15 2.39
N MET A 673 11.82 24.74 1.34
CA MET A 673 11.88 26.20 1.15
C MET A 673 10.96 26.58 0.01
N ILE A 674 9.92 27.37 0.29
CA ILE A 674 8.93 27.80 -0.69
C ILE A 674 8.99 29.32 -0.84
N PRO A 675 9.08 29.88 -2.06
CA PRO A 675 9.09 31.32 -2.25
C PRO A 675 7.76 31.94 -1.84
N VAL A 676 7.86 33.09 -1.17
CA VAL A 676 6.71 33.94 -0.89
C VAL A 676 6.32 34.65 -2.19
N PRO A 677 5.04 34.64 -2.59
CA PRO A 677 4.60 35.34 -3.79
C PRO A 677 5.03 36.80 -3.83
N TYR A 678 5.41 37.28 -5.02
CA TYR A 678 5.84 38.66 -5.24
C TYR A 678 4.79 39.68 -4.75
N GLY A 679 5.25 40.79 -4.17
CA GLY A 679 4.37 41.85 -3.65
C GLY A 679 3.77 41.60 -2.26
N CYS A 680 4.07 40.47 -1.61
CA CYS A 680 3.57 40.15 -0.27
C CYS A 680 4.59 40.52 0.84
N GLU A 681 4.64 41.80 1.24
CA GLU A 681 5.60 42.27 2.27
C GLU A 681 5.30 41.74 3.68
N LYS A 682 4.00 41.62 4.03
CA LYS A 682 3.52 41.11 5.33
C LYS A 682 2.83 39.75 5.18
N ALA A 683 3.60 38.73 4.80
CA ALA A 683 3.09 37.37 4.70
C ALA A 683 3.00 36.67 6.07
N VAL A 684 1.96 35.86 6.24
CA VAL A 684 1.79 34.85 7.30
C VAL A 684 1.47 33.50 6.66
N ALA A 685 1.67 32.39 7.38
CA ALA A 685 1.44 31.07 6.82
C ALA A 685 0.79 30.10 7.81
N THR A 686 0.04 29.14 7.26
CA THR A 686 -0.45 27.95 7.95
C THR A 686 0.19 26.72 7.33
N VAL A 687 0.66 25.77 8.13
CA VAL A 687 0.97 24.42 7.66
C VAL A 687 0.18 23.43 8.50
N HIS A 688 -0.39 22.41 7.85
CA HIS A 688 -1.08 21.32 8.54
C HIS A 688 -0.86 20.01 7.80
N ARG A 689 -0.83 18.91 8.54
CA ARG A 689 -0.91 17.57 7.97
C ARG A 689 -2.32 17.34 7.41
N ARG A 690 -2.40 16.77 6.20
CA ARG A 690 -3.67 16.45 5.52
C ARG A 690 -4.23 15.09 5.89
N ASN A 691 -3.38 14.16 6.32
CA ASN A 691 -3.76 12.80 6.71
C ASN A 691 -3.65 12.59 8.24
N GLY A 692 -3.85 13.64 9.05
CA GLY A 692 -3.67 13.55 10.50
C GLY A 692 -3.72 14.91 11.19
N ASN A 693 -3.39 14.94 12.48
CA ASN A 693 -3.31 16.18 13.26
C ASN A 693 -1.96 16.28 13.95
N ASP A 694 -1.16 17.28 13.57
CA ASP A 694 0.03 17.61 14.34
C ASP A 694 -0.31 18.68 15.39
N PRO A 695 0.30 18.62 16.59
CA PRO A 695 0.19 19.71 17.55
C PRO A 695 0.79 20.98 16.92
N PRO A 696 0.15 22.14 17.11
CA PRO A 696 0.70 23.40 16.61
C PRO A 696 2.13 23.64 17.11
N ASP A 697 3.09 23.85 16.22
CA ASP A 697 4.50 24.10 16.55
C ASP A 697 4.94 25.45 15.98
N PRO A 698 5.27 26.45 16.82
CA PRO A 698 5.66 27.79 16.37
C PRO A 698 7.05 27.82 15.69
N LYS A 699 7.82 26.73 15.76
CA LYS A 699 9.12 26.61 15.08
C LYS A 699 9.01 25.88 13.74
N GLN A 700 7.79 25.51 13.35
CA GLN A 700 7.57 24.76 12.11
C GLN A 700 7.77 25.62 10.87
N ILE A 701 7.47 26.92 10.98
CA ILE A 701 7.61 27.87 9.90
C ILE A 701 8.64 28.94 10.29
N GLU A 702 9.54 29.26 9.37
CA GLU A 702 10.49 30.36 9.50
C GLU A 702 10.52 31.15 8.19
N PHE A 703 10.46 32.48 8.26
CA PHE A 703 10.56 33.36 7.09
C PHE A 703 12.00 33.84 6.94
N LEU A 704 12.56 33.68 5.75
CA LEU A 704 13.95 34.00 5.42
C LEU A 704 14.00 34.92 4.20
N SER A 705 15.03 35.77 4.12
CA SER A 705 15.32 36.56 2.92
C SER A 705 16.70 36.16 2.39
N ALA A 706 16.76 35.70 1.14
CA ALA A 706 18.00 35.28 0.48
C ALA A 706 17.98 35.71 -1.00
N ASP A 707 19.07 36.31 -1.48
CA ASP A 707 19.29 36.67 -2.89
C ASP A 707 18.08 37.36 -3.56
N ASP A 708 17.57 38.42 -2.93
CA ASP A 708 16.38 39.21 -3.37
C ASP A 708 15.03 38.45 -3.38
N MET A 709 14.97 37.24 -2.81
CA MET A 709 13.72 36.48 -2.62
C MET A 709 13.36 36.30 -1.14
N ASN A 710 12.07 36.43 -0.83
CA ASN A 710 11.51 36.04 0.46
C ASN A 710 11.08 34.57 0.38
N LEU A 711 11.50 33.77 1.35
CA LEU A 711 11.28 32.33 1.41
C LEU A 711 10.56 31.96 2.71
N VAL A 712 9.68 30.98 2.64
CA VAL A 712 9.10 30.28 3.78
C VAL A 712 9.80 28.95 3.91
N LYS A 713 10.54 28.78 5.00
CA LYS A 713 11.09 27.50 5.43
C LYS A 713 10.03 26.76 6.22
N VAL A 714 9.75 25.51 5.85
CA VAL A 714 8.79 24.64 6.53
C VAL A 714 9.51 23.38 7.01
N GLN A 715 9.45 23.12 8.30
CA GLN A 715 9.95 21.88 8.92
C GLN A 715 8.87 20.80 8.89
N LEU A 716 9.23 19.62 8.39
CA LEU A 716 8.38 18.46 8.17
C LEU A 716 8.95 17.30 8.99
N LYS A 717 8.47 17.10 10.22
CA LYS A 717 9.06 16.11 11.14
C LYS A 717 8.88 14.67 10.68
N ASP A 718 7.67 14.32 10.20
CA ASP A 718 7.35 12.96 9.76
C ASP A 718 7.06 12.90 8.25
N TYR A 719 7.11 11.70 7.68
CA TYR A 719 6.56 11.45 6.35
C TYR A 719 5.03 11.63 6.37
N GLY A 720 4.48 12.09 5.25
CA GLY A 720 3.06 12.36 5.10
C GLY A 720 2.78 13.49 4.12
N GLU A 721 1.51 13.82 4.01
CA GLU A 721 1.02 14.88 3.13
C GLU A 721 0.68 16.11 3.96
N TYR A 722 1.23 17.25 3.59
CA TYR A 722 1.05 18.52 4.29
C TYR A 722 0.47 19.57 3.34
N MET A 723 -0.17 20.58 3.90
CA MET A 723 -0.72 21.69 3.12
C MET A 723 -0.26 23.00 3.75
N LEU A 724 0.57 23.71 2.99
CA LEU A 724 1.04 25.06 3.29
C LEU A 724 0.16 26.07 2.58
N ASN A 725 -0.45 26.98 3.32
CA ASN A 725 -1.13 28.14 2.76
C ASN A 725 -0.38 29.41 3.19
N ILE A 726 -0.08 30.28 2.24
CA ILE A 726 0.53 31.59 2.48
C ILE A 726 -0.56 32.65 2.31
N TYR A 727 -0.59 33.60 3.24
CA TYR A 727 -1.56 34.68 3.26
C TYR A 727 -0.88 36.03 3.34
N SER A 728 -1.44 37.03 2.66
CA SER A 728 -1.11 38.44 2.87
C SER A 728 -1.95 39.00 4.02
N LEU A 729 -1.32 39.73 4.94
CA LEU A 729 -1.94 40.34 6.10
C LEU A 729 -2.37 41.78 5.79
N ASP A 730 -3.59 42.14 6.21
CA ASP A 730 -4.11 43.51 6.05
C ASP A 730 -3.39 44.53 6.95
N GLU A 731 -3.63 45.83 6.70
CA GLU A 731 -3.02 46.92 7.47
C GLU A 731 -3.38 46.86 8.97
N ASN A 732 -4.58 46.39 9.31
CA ASN A 732 -5.07 46.29 10.68
C ASN A 732 -4.67 44.97 11.38
N ALA A 733 -3.93 44.10 10.69
CA ALA A 733 -3.41 42.82 11.17
C ALA A 733 -4.47 41.82 11.69
N ASN A 734 -5.72 41.94 11.22
CA ASN A 734 -6.87 41.13 11.65
C ASN A 734 -7.55 40.39 10.48
N LEU A 735 -7.25 40.76 9.24
CA LEU A 735 -7.75 40.10 8.04
C LEU A 735 -6.59 39.53 7.24
N VAL A 736 -6.82 38.38 6.63
CA VAL A 736 -5.85 37.71 5.77
C VAL A 736 -6.48 37.33 4.46
N GLN A 737 -5.70 37.38 3.39
CA GLN A 737 -6.10 36.94 2.05
C GLN A 737 -5.14 35.84 1.60
N ASN A 738 -5.65 34.69 1.19
CA ASN A 738 -4.80 33.62 0.66
C ASN A 738 -4.12 34.09 -0.64
N VAL A 739 -2.81 33.91 -0.72
CA VAL A 739 -2.00 34.31 -1.88
C VAL A 739 -1.25 33.14 -2.49
N ALA A 740 -1.11 32.01 -1.79
CA ALA A 740 -0.62 30.77 -2.36
C ALA A 740 -1.04 29.55 -1.52
N LYS A 741 -1.08 28.40 -2.19
CA LYS A 741 -1.43 27.09 -1.63
C LYS A 741 -0.49 26.01 -2.18
N TYR A 742 0.19 25.29 -1.30
CA TYR A 742 1.10 24.22 -1.68
C TYR A 742 0.79 22.95 -0.92
N GLN A 743 0.56 21.84 -1.64
CA GLN A 743 0.57 20.53 -1.02
C GLN A 743 2.02 20.03 -0.99
N ILE A 744 2.52 19.61 0.16
CA ILE A 744 3.87 19.10 0.30
C ILE A 744 3.78 17.62 0.68
N ASN A 745 4.13 16.76 -0.25
CA ASN A 745 4.15 15.31 -0.08
C ASN A 745 5.57 14.90 0.33
N ARG A 746 5.76 14.69 1.64
CA ARG A 746 7.01 14.16 2.17
C ARG A 746 6.96 12.64 2.17
N LYS A 747 7.62 12.04 1.18
CA LYS A 747 7.64 10.58 0.97
C LYS A 747 9.01 10.01 1.28
N ARG A 748 9.08 8.70 1.47
CA ARG A 748 10.38 8.05 1.53
C ARG A 748 11.04 8.18 0.16
N PRO A 749 12.37 8.36 0.08
CA PRO A 749 13.03 8.57 -1.19
C PRO A 749 12.74 7.51 -2.28
N GLY A 750 12.62 6.22 -1.91
CA GLY A 750 12.25 5.16 -2.86
C GLY A 750 10.82 5.27 -3.43
N GLU A 751 9.88 5.81 -2.64
CA GLU A 751 8.47 6.00 -3.05
C GLU A 751 8.33 7.12 -4.09
N LEU A 752 9.25 8.09 -4.12
CA LEU A 752 9.27 9.18 -5.10
C LEU A 752 9.48 8.68 -6.55
N TYR A 753 10.14 7.53 -6.71
CA TYR A 753 10.48 6.96 -8.02
C TYR A 753 9.45 5.92 -8.50
N GLN A 754 8.91 5.11 -7.60
CA GLN A 754 8.03 3.98 -7.93
C GLN A 754 6.59 4.40 -8.28
N ASN A 755 6.10 5.50 -7.73
CA ASN A 755 4.72 5.96 -7.91
C ASN A 755 4.55 7.07 -8.96
N ASN A 756 5.58 7.38 -9.75
CA ASN A 756 5.49 8.43 -10.75
C ASN A 756 4.66 7.97 -11.95
N LEU A 757 3.41 8.43 -11.99
CA LEU A 757 2.46 8.16 -13.07
C LEU A 757 2.99 8.54 -14.46
N LYS A 758 3.94 9.49 -14.54
CA LYS A 758 4.61 9.83 -15.80
C LYS A 758 5.48 8.69 -16.32
N ASN A 759 6.25 8.02 -15.46
CA ASN A 759 7.05 6.86 -15.85
C ASN A 759 6.14 5.75 -16.40
N ILE A 760 5.06 5.44 -15.66
CA ILE A 760 4.05 4.45 -16.07
C ILE A 760 3.42 4.84 -17.43
N MET A 761 3.10 6.13 -17.65
CA MET A 761 2.51 6.58 -18.90
C MET A 761 3.51 6.64 -20.07
N GLU A 762 4.78 7.00 -19.86
CA GLU A 762 5.82 6.96 -20.88
C GLU A 762 6.06 5.53 -21.37
N ASP A 763 6.14 4.57 -20.44
CA ASP A 763 6.29 3.15 -20.73
C ASP A 763 5.11 2.61 -21.55
N ILE A 764 3.89 3.04 -21.22
CA ILE A 764 2.68 2.72 -21.99
C ILE A 764 2.69 3.39 -23.36
N THR A 765 3.13 4.64 -23.47
CA THR A 765 3.08 5.41 -24.73
C THR A 765 4.07 4.88 -25.75
N ASN A 766 5.27 4.46 -25.32
CA ASN A 766 6.26 3.77 -26.17
C ASN A 766 5.70 2.46 -26.77
N SER A 767 4.77 1.80 -26.07
CA SER A 767 4.08 0.59 -26.55
C SER A 767 2.88 0.85 -27.48
N ARG A 768 2.43 2.10 -27.61
CA ARG A 768 1.18 2.49 -28.31
C ARG A 768 1.37 3.20 -29.65
N GLN A 769 2.59 3.26 -30.21
CA GLN A 769 2.81 3.78 -31.56
C GLN A 769 2.26 2.81 -32.64
N ASN A 770 0.94 2.65 -32.68
CA ASN A 770 0.10 2.30 -33.83
C ASN A 770 -1.32 2.02 -33.32
N THR A 771 -2.14 3.05 -33.20
CA THR A 771 -3.61 3.00 -33.35
C THR A 771 -4.17 4.42 -33.22
N SER A 772 -4.19 5.16 -34.33
CA SER A 772 -4.99 6.38 -34.45
C SER A 772 -6.40 5.97 -34.87
N GLU A 773 -7.38 6.18 -33.99
CA GLU A 773 -8.79 6.15 -34.38
C GLU A 773 -9.41 7.53 -34.24
N SER A 774 -9.85 8.02 -35.39
CA SER A 774 -10.68 9.20 -35.61
C SER A 774 -12.08 8.99 -35.04
N LEU A 775 -12.60 9.97 -34.33
CA LEU A 775 -14.03 10.10 -34.06
C LEU A 775 -14.53 11.43 -34.61
N ASP A 776 -15.07 11.36 -35.83
CA ASP A 776 -16.04 12.32 -36.33
C ASP A 776 -17.39 12.04 -35.68
N ASN A 777 -18.05 13.09 -35.16
CA ASN A 777 -19.50 13.23 -35.31
C ASN A 777 -19.94 14.68 -35.10
N LYS A 778 -20.65 15.18 -36.11
CA LYS A 778 -21.31 16.49 -36.19
C LYS A 778 -22.47 16.60 -35.20
N LYS A 779 -22.71 17.83 -34.72
CA LYS A 779 -24.07 18.38 -34.57
C LYS A 779 -24.06 19.90 -34.72
N ASP A 780 -25.01 20.39 -35.51
CA ASP A 780 -25.34 21.80 -35.71
C ASP A 780 -25.66 22.48 -34.38
N ASN A 781 -24.80 23.41 -33.98
CA ASN A 781 -25.06 24.44 -32.99
C ASN A 781 -24.65 25.77 -33.61
N SER A 782 -25.33 26.87 -33.27
CA SER A 782 -25.01 28.18 -33.85
C SER A 782 -23.54 28.54 -33.59
N GLU A 783 -22.90 29.21 -34.56
CA GLU A 783 -21.46 29.54 -34.53
C GLU A 783 -21.05 30.23 -33.21
N GLU A 784 -21.94 31.07 -32.67
CA GLU A 784 -21.73 31.79 -31.41
C GLU A 784 -21.80 30.88 -30.17
N GLN A 785 -22.68 29.87 -30.20
CA GLN A 785 -22.81 28.89 -29.12
C GLN A 785 -21.59 27.96 -29.06
N ASN A 786 -21.02 27.60 -30.22
CA ASN A 786 -19.78 26.83 -30.31
C ASN A 786 -18.58 27.61 -29.77
N LYS A 787 -18.45 28.90 -30.12
CA LYS A 787 -17.42 29.80 -29.57
C LYS A 787 -17.54 29.95 -28.05
N ARG A 788 -18.76 30.12 -27.53
CA ARG A 788 -19.02 30.21 -26.08
C ARG A 788 -18.67 28.93 -25.35
N GLN A 789 -18.99 27.76 -25.93
CA GLN A 789 -18.64 26.46 -25.34
C GLN A 789 -17.13 26.22 -25.36
N ALA A 790 -16.44 26.60 -26.45
CA ALA A 790 -14.99 26.50 -26.56
C ALA A 790 -14.29 27.37 -25.49
N ARG A 791 -14.73 28.60 -25.28
CA ARG A 791 -14.22 29.48 -24.20
C ARG A 791 -14.44 28.90 -22.80
N LYS A 792 -15.61 28.29 -22.54
CA LYS A 792 -15.89 27.64 -21.25
C LYS A 792 -14.95 26.45 -20.99
N LEU A 793 -14.73 25.62 -22.01
CA LEU A 793 -13.77 24.50 -21.92
C LEU A 793 -12.35 25.00 -21.68
N LEU A 794 -11.96 26.09 -22.35
CA LEU A 794 -10.63 26.70 -22.18
C LEU A 794 -10.43 27.26 -20.77
N HIS A 795 -11.44 27.93 -20.21
CA HIS A 795 -11.40 28.41 -18.83
C HIS A 795 -11.20 27.26 -17.84
N ASN A 796 -12.01 26.20 -17.96
CA ASN A 796 -11.88 25.03 -17.11
C ASN A 796 -10.49 24.36 -17.23
N ALA A 797 -9.93 24.30 -18.44
CA ALA A 797 -8.60 23.73 -18.65
C ALA A 797 -7.48 24.57 -17.99
N ILE A 798 -7.62 25.91 -18.01
CA ILE A 798 -6.72 26.83 -17.28
C ILE A 798 -6.80 26.56 -15.77
N ASP A 799 -8.01 26.42 -15.22
CA ASP A 799 -8.22 26.20 -13.78
C ASP A 799 -7.65 24.86 -13.31
N LEU A 800 -7.73 23.83 -14.14
CA LEU A 800 -7.23 22.48 -13.82
C LEU A 800 -5.73 22.32 -14.02
N LYS A 801 -5.10 23.23 -14.78
CA LYS A 801 -3.67 23.16 -15.15
C LYS A 801 -3.27 21.81 -15.75
N ASP A 802 -4.19 21.14 -16.44
CA ASP A 802 -3.94 19.87 -17.13
C ASP A 802 -3.46 20.15 -18.56
N PRO A 803 -2.21 19.82 -18.92
CA PRO A 803 -1.65 20.09 -20.25
C PRO A 803 -2.48 19.50 -21.39
N ARG A 804 -3.01 18.28 -21.22
CA ARG A 804 -3.81 17.61 -22.26
C ARG A 804 -5.12 18.34 -22.51
N SER A 805 -5.84 18.68 -21.44
CA SER A 805 -7.07 19.47 -21.54
C SER A 805 -6.82 20.86 -22.13
N LEU A 806 -5.67 21.49 -21.83
CA LEU A 806 -5.28 22.77 -22.41
C LEU A 806 -5.03 22.67 -23.91
N GLU A 807 -4.26 21.69 -24.36
CA GLU A 807 -4.00 21.45 -25.79
C GLU A 807 -5.30 21.21 -26.57
N GLU A 808 -6.17 20.32 -26.06
CA GLU A 808 -7.47 20.02 -26.67
C GLU A 808 -8.37 21.26 -26.71
N ALA A 809 -8.44 22.04 -25.63
CA ALA A 809 -9.25 23.24 -25.56
C ALA A 809 -8.72 24.35 -26.49
N ILE A 810 -7.40 24.55 -26.56
CA ILE A 810 -6.76 25.50 -27.48
C ILE A 810 -7.06 25.11 -28.93
N LYS A 811 -6.92 23.82 -29.28
CA LYS A 811 -7.26 23.30 -30.61
C LYS A 811 -8.72 23.56 -30.95
N ARG A 812 -9.63 23.26 -30.03
CA ARG A 812 -11.07 23.46 -30.22
C ARG A 812 -11.45 24.94 -30.35
N CYS A 813 -10.78 25.85 -29.65
CA CYS A 813 -10.93 27.29 -29.82
C CYS A 813 -10.52 27.74 -31.22
N LYS A 814 -9.38 27.25 -31.74
CA LYS A 814 -8.96 27.51 -33.13
C LYS A 814 -9.99 27.00 -34.14
N ASP A 815 -10.42 25.75 -33.99
CA ASP A 815 -11.38 25.10 -34.89
C ASP A 815 -12.76 25.77 -34.87
N SER A 816 -13.13 26.39 -33.75
CA SER A 816 -14.39 27.14 -33.57
C SER A 816 -14.31 28.61 -34.02
N GLY A 817 -13.14 29.07 -34.50
CA GLY A 817 -12.94 30.45 -34.97
C GLY A 817 -12.88 31.50 -33.85
N VAL A 818 -12.43 31.14 -32.64
CA VAL A 818 -12.10 32.12 -31.58
C VAL A 818 -10.85 32.90 -32.02
N PRO A 819 -10.85 34.25 -31.95
CA PRO A 819 -9.70 35.05 -32.35
C PRO A 819 -8.43 34.72 -31.55
N GLU A 820 -7.26 34.64 -32.21
CA GLU A 820 -5.99 34.34 -31.53
C GLU A 820 -5.53 35.44 -30.55
N ASN A 821 -6.12 36.65 -30.65
CA ASN A 821 -5.90 37.75 -29.71
C ASN A 821 -6.88 37.76 -28.53
N ASP A 822 -7.76 36.76 -28.40
CA ASP A 822 -8.66 36.61 -27.25
C ASP A 822 -7.81 36.44 -25.96
N PRO A 823 -8.08 37.22 -24.89
CA PRO A 823 -7.27 37.18 -23.67
C PRO A 823 -7.17 35.79 -23.03
N LEU A 824 -8.26 35.01 -23.05
CA LEU A 824 -8.26 33.65 -22.50
C LEU A 824 -7.39 32.71 -23.35
N PHE A 825 -7.41 32.90 -24.67
CA PHE A 825 -6.59 32.12 -25.61
C PHE A 825 -5.10 32.39 -25.41
N LEU A 826 -4.70 33.66 -25.28
CA LEU A 826 -3.32 34.04 -24.99
C LEU A 826 -2.87 33.53 -23.63
N LYS A 827 -3.71 33.65 -22.60
CA LYS A 827 -3.45 33.11 -21.25
C LYS A 827 -3.25 31.60 -21.26
N ALA A 828 -4.11 30.86 -21.96
CA ALA A 828 -3.97 29.40 -22.09
C ALA A 828 -2.69 28.98 -22.81
N LYS A 829 -2.32 29.67 -23.89
CA LYS A 829 -1.09 29.38 -24.64
C LYS A 829 0.16 29.64 -23.80
N HIS A 830 0.18 30.76 -23.07
CA HIS A 830 1.28 31.09 -22.16
C HIS A 830 1.37 30.08 -21.00
N LEU A 831 0.23 29.70 -20.41
CA LEU A 831 0.19 28.67 -19.36
C LEU A 831 0.71 27.32 -19.88
N LEU A 832 0.36 26.91 -21.10
CA LEU A 832 0.88 25.69 -21.70
C LEU A 832 2.41 25.74 -21.85
N GLU A 833 2.95 26.85 -22.35
CA GLU A 833 4.40 27.07 -22.47
C GLU A 833 5.10 27.02 -21.09
N ILE A 834 4.51 27.63 -20.06
CA ILE A 834 5.00 27.54 -18.67
C ILE A 834 4.99 26.09 -18.17
N LEU A 835 3.93 25.33 -18.45
CA LEU A 835 3.82 23.93 -18.03
C LEU A 835 4.84 23.04 -18.76
N GLU A 836 5.10 23.26 -20.04
CA GLU A 836 6.14 22.54 -20.80
C GLU A 836 7.54 22.79 -20.24
N VAL A 837 7.88 24.05 -19.95
CA VAL A 837 9.17 24.44 -19.36
C VAL A 837 9.32 23.89 -17.94
N LYS A 838 8.22 23.91 -17.17
CA LYS A 838 8.16 23.27 -15.85
C LYS A 838 8.46 21.78 -15.95
N GLU A 839 7.90 21.08 -16.92
CA GLU A 839 8.18 19.66 -17.16
C GLU A 839 9.64 19.43 -17.56
N GLU A 840 10.22 20.27 -18.43
CA GLU A 840 11.64 20.21 -18.77
C GLU A 840 12.51 20.34 -17.50
N LEU A 841 12.19 21.30 -16.63
CA LEU A 841 12.92 21.54 -15.39
C LEU A 841 12.81 20.36 -14.43
N ILE A 842 11.61 19.80 -14.25
CA ILE A 842 11.39 18.59 -13.45
C ILE A 842 12.20 17.40 -14.02
N ALA A 843 12.14 17.16 -15.33
CA ALA A 843 12.91 16.11 -15.98
C ALA A 843 14.43 16.29 -15.80
N ALA A 844 14.91 17.53 -15.85
CA ALA A 844 16.31 17.86 -15.59
C ALA A 844 16.70 17.61 -14.13
N THR A 845 15.84 17.94 -13.16
CA THR A 845 16.07 17.65 -11.73
C THR A 845 16.14 16.14 -11.48
N GLN A 846 15.29 15.33 -12.12
CA GLN A 846 15.31 13.87 -11.99
C GLN A 846 16.58 13.25 -12.58
N LYS A 847 17.07 13.77 -13.72
CA LYS A 847 18.34 13.33 -14.33
C LYS A 847 19.56 13.64 -13.46
N ARG A 848 19.46 14.59 -12.52
CA ARG A 848 20.53 15.07 -11.61
C ARG A 848 21.87 15.31 -12.32
N ASN A 849 21.80 15.75 -13.57
CA ASN A 849 22.97 16.07 -14.38
C ASN A 849 23.17 17.58 -14.37
N LEU A 850 24.29 18.04 -13.80
CA LEU A 850 24.56 19.45 -13.58
C LEU A 850 24.43 20.30 -14.87
N ALA A 851 24.97 19.82 -16.00
CA ALA A 851 24.93 20.57 -17.26
C ALA A 851 23.52 20.60 -17.91
N VAL A 852 22.72 19.55 -17.74
CA VAL A 852 21.33 19.53 -18.21
C VAL A 852 20.46 20.43 -17.32
N LEU A 853 20.69 20.37 -16.01
CA LEU A 853 19.98 21.15 -15.01
C LEU A 853 20.24 22.66 -15.17
N ASP A 854 21.49 23.07 -15.39
CA ASP A 854 21.83 24.47 -15.64
C ASP A 854 21.09 25.05 -16.85
N LYS A 855 21.05 24.32 -17.97
CA LYS A 855 20.35 24.75 -19.18
C LYS A 855 18.85 24.90 -18.94
N ALA A 856 18.23 23.94 -18.23
CA ALA A 856 16.80 23.99 -17.92
C ALA A 856 16.48 25.18 -16.99
N ILE A 857 17.34 25.48 -16.00
CA ILE A 857 17.20 26.65 -15.12
C ILE A 857 17.28 27.96 -15.92
N GLU A 858 18.23 28.08 -16.84
CA GLU A 858 18.37 29.28 -17.70
C GLU A 858 17.15 29.47 -18.59
N HIS A 859 16.64 28.38 -19.20
CA HIS A 859 15.42 28.42 -20.01
C HIS A 859 14.20 28.85 -19.18
N ALA A 860 14.00 28.24 -18.01
CA ALA A 860 12.93 28.60 -17.09
C ALA A 860 12.96 30.08 -16.68
N LYS A 861 14.14 30.61 -16.34
CA LYS A 861 14.31 32.03 -16.00
C LYS A 861 13.95 32.97 -17.16
N SER A 862 14.18 32.55 -18.41
CA SER A 862 13.89 33.40 -19.58
C SER A 862 12.40 33.59 -19.86
N ILE A 863 11.55 32.64 -19.43
CA ILE A 863 10.11 32.64 -19.67
C ILE A 863 9.32 33.08 -18.42
N ASN A 864 9.90 32.94 -17.22
CA ASN A 864 9.29 33.24 -15.92
C ASN A 864 9.12 34.75 -15.61
N SER A 865 8.54 35.51 -16.54
CA SER A 865 8.24 36.93 -16.32
C SER A 865 7.05 37.15 -15.37
N GLY A 866 6.18 36.15 -15.23
CA GLY A 866 5.01 36.16 -14.35
C GLY A 866 5.22 35.52 -12.98
N HIS A 867 6.46 35.13 -12.62
CA HIS A 867 6.81 34.48 -11.36
C HIS A 867 6.14 33.10 -11.13
N GLU A 868 5.54 32.48 -12.15
CA GLU A 868 4.87 31.17 -12.02
C GLU A 868 5.83 30.00 -11.75
N LEU A 869 7.11 30.12 -12.13
CA LEU A 869 8.14 29.08 -11.99
C LEU A 869 9.11 29.30 -10.82
N ASP A 870 8.88 30.31 -9.97
CA ASP A 870 9.80 30.69 -8.88
C ASP A 870 10.13 29.50 -7.96
N LEU A 871 9.14 28.67 -7.65
CA LEU A 871 9.30 27.49 -6.81
C LEU A 871 10.22 26.45 -7.45
N GLN A 872 9.96 26.06 -8.70
CA GLN A 872 10.72 25.02 -9.38
C GLN A 872 12.12 25.50 -9.68
N ILE A 873 12.29 26.77 -10.02
CA ILE A 873 13.61 27.39 -10.21
C ILE A 873 14.39 27.37 -8.88
N ALA A 874 13.77 27.74 -7.77
CA ALA A 874 14.43 27.72 -6.45
C ALA A 874 14.84 26.28 -6.06
N MET A 875 13.96 25.29 -6.24
CA MET A 875 14.25 23.88 -5.99
C MET A 875 15.37 23.35 -6.89
N ALA A 876 15.33 23.67 -8.18
CA ALA A 876 16.33 23.26 -9.15
C ALA A 876 17.71 23.88 -8.87
N ILE A 877 17.76 25.17 -8.47
CA ILE A 877 18.99 25.85 -8.05
C ILE A 877 19.58 25.18 -6.81
N ARG A 878 18.75 24.88 -5.79
CA ARG A 878 19.20 24.19 -4.58
C ARG A 878 19.78 22.81 -4.90
N LEU A 879 19.10 22.04 -5.76
CA LEU A 879 19.58 20.75 -6.22
C LEU A 879 20.91 20.89 -6.99
N ARG A 880 21.01 21.85 -7.90
CA ARG A 880 22.24 22.13 -8.65
C ARG A 880 23.39 22.43 -7.69
N ASP A 881 23.19 23.29 -6.71
CA ASP A 881 24.23 23.68 -5.74
C ASP A 881 24.65 22.50 -4.87
N HIS A 882 23.71 21.65 -4.49
CA HIS A 882 23.97 20.40 -3.79
C HIS A 882 24.78 19.42 -4.65
N LEU A 883 24.40 19.21 -5.92
CA LEU A 883 25.15 18.37 -6.86
C LEU A 883 26.56 18.91 -7.11
N ALA A 884 26.71 20.23 -7.23
CA ALA A 884 28.01 20.89 -7.36
C ALA A 884 28.88 20.67 -6.10
N LYS A 885 28.28 20.72 -4.91
CA LYS A 885 28.95 20.40 -3.64
C LYS A 885 29.42 18.95 -3.64
N ILE A 886 28.58 17.99 -4.01
CA ILE A 886 28.94 16.56 -4.09
C ILE A 886 30.10 16.34 -5.07
N GLU A 887 30.02 16.92 -6.26
CA GLU A 887 31.06 16.79 -7.28
C GLU A 887 32.40 17.39 -6.80
N LYS A 888 32.34 18.51 -6.07
CA LYS A 888 33.49 19.10 -5.40
C LYS A 888 34.09 18.17 -4.34
N LEU A 889 33.27 17.48 -3.54
CA LEU A 889 33.75 16.49 -2.56
C LEU A 889 34.42 15.30 -3.25
N ARG A 890 33.84 14.82 -4.35
CA ARG A 890 34.40 13.73 -5.16
C ARG A 890 35.77 14.13 -5.74
N HIS A 891 35.86 15.30 -6.37
CA HIS A 891 37.11 15.82 -6.92
C HIS A 891 38.17 16.10 -5.86
N ALA A 892 37.79 16.53 -4.65
CA ALA A 892 38.73 16.75 -3.56
C ALA A 892 39.51 15.47 -3.20
N VAL A 893 38.85 14.31 -3.22
CA VAL A 893 39.50 13.01 -3.00
C VAL A 893 40.32 12.59 -4.23
N LEU A 894 39.75 12.68 -5.43
CA LEU A 894 40.40 12.24 -6.67
C LEU A 894 41.67 13.02 -7.01
N ASN A 895 41.73 14.30 -6.64
CA ASN A 895 42.86 15.20 -6.88
C ASN A 895 43.88 15.20 -5.74
N MET A 896 43.74 14.33 -4.73
CA MET A 896 44.75 14.22 -3.67
C MET A 896 46.12 13.82 -4.24
N GLU A 897 47.17 14.44 -3.72
CA GLU A 897 48.54 14.08 -4.08
C GLU A 897 48.84 12.62 -3.69
N SER A 898 49.55 11.89 -4.55
CA SER A 898 49.88 10.47 -4.29
C SER A 898 50.73 10.29 -3.02
N LYS A 899 51.47 11.32 -2.62
CA LYS A 899 52.26 11.37 -1.38
C LYS A 899 51.35 11.31 -0.15
N THR A 900 50.22 12.00 -0.16
CA THR A 900 49.24 12.04 0.95
C THR A 900 48.57 10.68 1.17
N VAL A 901 48.22 9.98 0.08
CA VAL A 901 47.66 8.61 0.18
C VAL A 901 48.72 7.62 0.68
N SER A 902 49.97 7.80 0.25
CA SER A 902 51.11 6.99 0.70
C SER A 902 51.45 7.22 2.17
N GLU A 903 51.25 8.44 2.68
CA GLU A 903 51.42 8.79 4.10
C GLU A 903 50.46 7.97 4.97
N ILE A 904 49.15 8.02 4.68
CA ILE A 904 48.12 7.28 5.43
C ILE A 904 48.41 5.78 5.42
N LYS A 905 48.87 5.24 4.27
CA LYS A 905 49.22 3.83 4.15
C LYS A 905 50.43 3.44 5.00
N SER A 906 51.33 4.37 5.30
CA SER A 906 52.58 4.08 6.00
C SER A 906 52.45 3.99 7.53
N TYR A 907 51.28 4.36 8.09
CA TYR A 907 51.04 4.25 9.53
C TYR A 907 51.08 2.79 10.01
N THR A 908 51.98 2.49 10.94
CA THR A 908 52.02 1.18 11.63
C THR A 908 50.84 1.02 12.57
N ASN A 909 50.52 2.09 13.31
CA ASN A 909 49.31 2.23 14.11
C ASN A 909 48.63 3.54 13.67
N PRO A 910 47.36 3.49 13.21
CA PRO A 910 46.67 4.68 12.76
C PRO A 910 46.44 5.62 13.95
N PRO A 911 46.70 6.92 13.79
CA PRO A 911 46.26 7.91 14.76
C PRO A 911 44.74 7.89 15.00
N ASP A 912 44.31 8.43 16.13
CA ASP A 912 42.90 8.41 16.53
C ASP A 912 42.00 9.07 15.46
N GLY A 913 40.90 8.41 15.09
CA GLY A 913 39.97 8.83 14.05
C GLY A 913 40.35 8.48 12.61
N VAL A 914 41.64 8.25 12.29
CA VAL A 914 42.07 7.92 10.91
C VAL A 914 41.52 6.57 10.46
N HIS A 915 41.55 5.57 11.34
CA HIS A 915 41.00 4.24 11.04
C HIS A 915 39.49 4.30 10.84
N GLN A 916 38.78 4.99 11.74
CA GLN A 916 37.33 5.15 11.72
C GLN A 916 36.84 5.88 10.47
N CYS A 917 37.55 6.91 10.04
CA CYS A 917 37.28 7.62 8.80
C CYS A 917 37.35 6.69 7.56
N LEU A 918 38.41 5.88 7.48
CA LEU A 918 38.56 4.92 6.37
C LEU A 918 37.58 3.75 6.48
N MET A 919 37.22 3.31 7.68
CA MET A 919 36.15 2.33 7.89
C MET A 919 34.82 2.86 7.33
N ALA A 920 34.43 4.10 7.68
CA ALA A 920 33.24 4.73 7.15
C ALA A 920 33.28 4.81 5.61
N THR A 921 34.42 5.24 5.06
CA THR A 921 34.63 5.33 3.60
C THR A 921 34.45 3.98 2.91
N PHE A 922 35.15 2.92 3.35
CA PHE A 922 35.06 1.61 2.72
C PHE A 922 33.72 0.93 2.94
N LEU A 923 33.04 1.21 4.06
CA LEU A 923 31.69 0.71 4.33
C LEU A 923 30.68 1.27 3.33
N LEU A 924 30.77 2.57 3.00
CA LEU A 924 29.98 3.19 1.94
C LEU A 924 30.30 2.59 0.57
N LEU A 925 31.57 2.27 0.29
CA LEU A 925 32.00 1.59 -0.95
C LEU A 925 31.62 0.09 -1.02
N GLY A 926 30.76 -0.40 -0.12
CA GLY A 926 30.20 -1.75 -0.16
C GLY A 926 31.04 -2.84 0.51
N HIS A 927 32.07 -2.49 1.30
CA HIS A 927 32.86 -3.48 2.03
C HIS A 927 32.19 -3.86 3.36
N PRO A 928 32.13 -5.15 3.73
CA PRO A 928 31.46 -5.58 4.95
C PRO A 928 32.28 -5.19 6.19
N LEU A 929 31.60 -4.76 7.25
CA LEU A 929 32.22 -4.24 8.48
C LEU A 929 33.29 -5.17 9.09
N LYS A 930 33.08 -6.49 9.02
CA LYS A 930 34.03 -7.52 9.52
C LYS A 930 35.43 -7.42 8.90
N ASP A 931 35.55 -6.88 7.69
CA ASP A 931 36.82 -6.72 6.97
C ASP A 931 37.53 -5.41 7.34
N LEU A 932 36.82 -4.49 8.00
CA LEU A 932 37.28 -3.14 8.29
C LEU A 932 37.77 -2.97 9.75
N ASN A 933 37.46 -3.91 10.64
CA ASN A 933 37.81 -3.85 12.08
C ASN A 933 39.33 -3.89 12.39
N ALA A 934 40.16 -4.32 11.44
CA ALA A 934 41.61 -4.45 11.65
C ALA A 934 42.37 -3.55 10.66
N TRP A 935 43.23 -2.67 11.18
CA TRP A 935 44.01 -1.72 10.38
C TRP A 935 44.80 -2.36 9.22
N PRO A 936 45.49 -3.51 9.39
CA PRO A 936 46.20 -4.15 8.27
C PRO A 936 45.29 -4.54 7.09
N ARG A 937 44.01 -4.84 7.34
CA ARG A 937 43.04 -5.14 6.27
C ARG A 937 42.63 -3.88 5.52
N VAL A 938 42.42 -2.77 6.24
CA VAL A 938 42.15 -1.45 5.64
C VAL A 938 43.34 -0.98 4.80
N GLN A 939 44.58 -1.15 5.29
CA GLN A 939 45.80 -0.87 4.52
C GLN A 939 45.91 -1.71 3.24
N ALA A 940 45.50 -2.99 3.29
CA ALA A 940 45.46 -3.86 2.13
C ALA A 940 44.44 -3.41 1.09
N LEU A 941 43.26 -2.93 1.52
CA LEU A 941 42.23 -2.36 0.64
C LEU A 941 42.72 -1.05 -0.01
N MET A 942 43.39 -0.18 0.74
CA MET A 942 44.02 1.04 0.18
C MET A 942 45.13 0.71 -0.84
N GLY A 943 45.75 -0.46 -0.73
CA GLY A 943 46.80 -0.92 -1.64
C GLY A 943 46.30 -1.53 -2.96
N LYS A 944 44.98 -1.70 -3.15
CA LYS A 944 44.41 -2.27 -4.36
C LYS A 944 44.54 -1.31 -5.55
N THR A 945 44.76 -1.85 -6.75
CA THR A 945 44.92 -1.10 -8.00
C THR A 945 43.85 -1.49 -9.02
N GLY A 946 43.71 -0.72 -10.10
CA GLY A 946 42.76 -1.01 -11.18
C GLY A 946 41.31 -0.87 -10.73
N LYS A 947 40.47 -1.86 -11.04
CA LYS A 947 39.03 -1.90 -10.70
C LYS A 947 38.76 -1.82 -9.19
N GLU A 948 39.66 -2.39 -8.39
CA GLU A 948 39.53 -2.44 -6.92
C GLU A 948 40.15 -1.23 -6.19
N SER A 949 40.71 -0.26 -6.92
CA SER A 949 41.31 0.91 -6.28
C SER A 949 40.26 1.81 -5.64
N ILE A 950 40.57 2.33 -4.44
CA ILE A 950 39.69 3.26 -3.71
C ILE A 950 39.29 4.47 -4.55
N MET A 951 40.24 5.04 -5.31
CA MET A 951 39.98 6.20 -6.17
C MET A 951 38.97 5.89 -7.27
N ARG A 952 39.08 4.71 -7.90
CA ARG A 952 38.12 4.31 -8.93
C ARG A 952 36.74 4.03 -8.33
N LYS A 953 36.68 3.36 -7.18
CA LYS A 953 35.41 3.11 -6.48
C LYS A 953 34.72 4.42 -6.07
N ILE A 954 35.47 5.42 -5.63
CA ILE A 954 34.94 6.76 -5.32
C ILE A 954 34.49 7.51 -6.59
N SER A 955 35.23 7.39 -7.69
CA SER A 955 34.83 7.98 -8.97
C SER A 955 33.53 7.39 -9.52
N GLN A 956 33.27 6.11 -9.26
CA GLN A 956 32.08 5.37 -9.70
C GLN A 956 31.05 5.19 -8.57
N PHE A 957 31.19 5.94 -7.48
CA PHE A 957 30.30 5.80 -6.34
C PHE A 957 28.89 6.24 -6.69
N ASP A 958 27.93 5.41 -6.34
CA ASP A 958 26.50 5.69 -6.46
C ASP A 958 25.86 5.53 -5.07
N ALA A 959 25.27 6.61 -4.57
CA ALA A 959 24.65 6.64 -3.26
C ALA A 959 23.36 5.79 -3.20
N GLN A 960 22.64 5.65 -4.31
CA GLN A 960 21.40 4.86 -4.35
C GLN A 960 21.65 3.36 -4.18
N ALA A 961 22.82 2.88 -4.61
CA ALA A 961 23.22 1.49 -4.47
C ALA A 961 23.63 1.11 -3.03
N VAL A 962 23.82 2.07 -2.13
CA VAL A 962 24.31 1.83 -0.77
C VAL A 962 23.14 1.51 0.17
N PRO A 963 23.17 0.38 0.92
CA PRO A 963 22.15 0.12 1.92
C PRO A 963 22.14 1.20 3.03
N ILE A 964 20.97 1.70 3.43
CA ILE A 964 20.88 2.76 4.47
C ILE A 964 21.57 2.32 5.77
N LYS A 965 21.49 1.03 6.10
CA LYS A 965 22.12 0.47 7.30
C LYS A 965 23.64 0.62 7.27
N SER A 966 24.25 0.54 6.09
CA SER A 966 25.68 0.78 5.90
C SER A 966 26.03 2.24 6.16
N ALA A 967 25.22 3.18 5.64
CA ALA A 967 25.41 4.61 5.90
C ALA A 967 25.19 4.98 7.39
N GLN A 968 24.13 4.49 8.02
CA GLN A 968 23.88 4.69 9.46
C GLN A 968 24.99 4.11 10.34
N THR A 969 25.56 2.97 9.93
CA THR A 969 26.70 2.38 10.63
C THR A 969 27.97 3.21 10.41
N ALA A 970 28.21 3.69 9.19
CA ALA A 970 29.32 4.60 8.88
C ALA A 970 29.22 5.91 9.69
N LYS A 971 28.00 6.45 9.83
CA LYS A 971 27.69 7.63 10.65
C LYS A 971 28.08 7.41 12.11
N LYS A 972 27.62 6.32 12.73
CA LYS A 972 27.97 5.97 14.12
C LYS A 972 29.47 5.80 14.34
N ILE A 973 30.21 5.30 13.34
CA ILE A 973 31.66 5.12 13.42
C ILE A 973 32.40 6.47 13.44
N ILE A 974 31.91 7.44 12.66
CA ILE A 974 32.62 8.71 12.43
C ILE A 974 32.15 9.85 13.35
N GLU A 975 30.92 9.77 13.89
CA GLU A 975 30.29 10.74 14.79
C GLU A 975 31.12 11.18 16.01
N PRO A 976 31.95 10.33 16.65
CA PRO A 976 32.78 10.77 17.78
C PRO A 976 33.89 11.78 17.41
N TYR A 977 34.17 11.97 16.12
CA TYR A 977 35.27 12.80 15.62
C TYR A 977 34.74 14.02 14.88
N ASN A 978 35.47 15.13 14.91
CA ASN A 978 35.18 16.29 14.07
C ASN A 978 36.28 16.56 13.03
N ARG A 979 35.95 17.38 12.03
CA ARG A 979 36.84 17.69 10.90
C ARG A 979 38.20 18.24 11.33
N GLU A 980 38.24 19.09 12.36
CA GLU A 980 39.46 19.77 12.79
C GLU A 980 40.41 18.80 13.50
N GLN A 981 39.86 17.94 14.37
CA GLN A 981 40.60 16.86 15.02
C GLN A 981 41.27 15.91 14.02
N ILE A 982 40.54 15.49 12.98
CA ILE A 982 41.11 14.61 11.95
C ILE A 982 42.19 15.35 11.13
N ARG A 983 41.96 16.62 10.78
CA ARG A 983 42.89 17.41 9.96
C ARG A 983 44.21 17.67 10.67
N ASP A 984 44.18 17.94 11.97
CA ASP A 984 45.39 18.19 12.78
C ASP A 984 46.30 16.96 12.86
N VAL A 985 45.73 15.78 12.59
CA VAL A 985 46.41 14.49 12.64
C VAL A 985 46.80 13.99 11.24
N SER A 986 45.92 14.13 10.25
CA SER A 986 46.17 13.78 8.86
C SER A 986 45.29 14.59 7.90
N ALA A 987 45.93 15.44 7.11
CA ALA A 987 45.24 16.23 6.07
C ALA A 987 44.55 15.32 5.02
N GLY A 988 45.14 14.17 4.71
CA GLY A 988 44.56 13.19 3.79
C GLY A 988 43.33 12.48 4.37
N ALA A 989 43.40 12.07 5.64
CA ALA A 989 42.23 11.48 6.32
C ALA A 989 41.09 12.49 6.43
N ALA A 990 41.39 13.78 6.63
CA ALA A 990 40.37 14.82 6.67
C ALA A 990 39.59 14.95 5.36
N THR A 991 40.25 14.76 4.21
CA THR A 991 39.58 14.75 2.90
C THR A 991 38.62 13.58 2.77
N PHE A 992 39.02 12.37 3.21
CA PHE A 992 38.13 11.21 3.27
C PHE A 992 36.99 11.39 4.28
N TYR A 993 37.24 12.06 5.40
CA TYR A 993 36.22 12.37 6.41
C TYR A 993 35.12 13.24 5.81
N ILE A 994 35.50 14.33 5.14
CA ILE A 994 34.54 15.26 4.54
C ILE A 994 33.75 14.55 3.44
N TRP A 995 34.41 13.72 2.63
CA TRP A 995 33.72 12.89 1.63
C TRP A 995 32.74 11.91 2.26
N ALA A 996 33.16 11.15 3.28
CA ALA A 996 32.31 10.16 3.93
C ALA A 996 31.09 10.80 4.59
N VAL A 997 31.25 11.93 5.30
CA VAL A 997 30.13 12.68 5.88
C VAL A 997 29.16 13.14 4.80
N GLY A 998 29.66 13.76 3.72
CA GLY A 998 28.80 14.22 2.63
C GLY A 998 28.09 13.08 1.89
N MET A 999 28.72 11.91 1.77
CA MET A 999 28.10 10.74 1.14
C MET A 999 27.12 10.02 2.06
N ILE A 1000 27.33 10.05 3.39
CA ILE A 1000 26.33 9.59 4.36
C ILE A 1000 25.07 10.44 4.23
N GLU A 1001 25.21 11.77 4.21
CA GLU A 1001 24.09 12.70 4.00
C GLU A 1001 23.35 12.40 2.68
N GLU A 1002 24.08 12.15 1.59
CA GLU A 1002 23.48 11.81 0.30
C GLU A 1002 22.81 10.42 0.29
N VAL A 1003 23.39 9.39 0.93
CA VAL A 1003 22.72 8.08 1.04
C VAL A 1003 21.47 8.18 1.92
N GLU A 1004 21.52 8.95 3.01
CA GLU A 1004 20.37 9.22 3.86
C GLU A 1004 19.27 9.99 3.11
N SER A 1005 19.62 10.94 2.23
CA SER A 1005 18.65 11.66 1.39
C SER A 1005 17.96 10.77 0.35
N TYR A 1006 18.61 9.70 -0.11
CA TYR A 1006 18.02 8.64 -0.94
C TYR A 1006 17.40 7.48 -0.16
N GLY A 1007 17.49 7.45 1.17
CA GLY A 1007 17.01 6.31 1.97
C GLY A 1007 17.78 5.01 1.69
N GLY A 1008 18.93 5.11 1.02
CA GLY A 1008 19.72 3.98 0.52
C GLY A 1008 18.92 2.99 -0.35
N SER A 1009 19.48 1.81 -0.58
CA SER A 1009 18.81 0.71 -1.29
C SER A 1009 17.75 -0.03 -0.45
N GLU A 1010 16.95 0.67 0.38
CA GLU A 1010 16.06 -0.01 1.34
C GLU A 1010 14.89 -0.78 0.72
N GLN A 1011 14.95 -2.11 0.86
CA GLN A 1011 13.80 -2.97 1.09
C GLN A 1011 13.29 -2.80 2.52
N ASN A 1012 12.02 -2.39 2.72
CA ASN A 1012 11.07 -2.93 3.71
C ASN A 1012 9.68 -2.25 3.58
N ASP A 1013 8.73 -2.95 2.97
CA ASP A 1013 7.30 -2.79 3.26
C ASP A 1013 6.93 -3.85 4.32
N PRO A 1014 6.43 -3.46 5.51
CA PRO A 1014 6.03 -4.40 6.57
C PRO A 1014 4.85 -5.31 6.19
N MET A 1015 4.15 -5.08 5.07
CA MET A 1015 3.14 -6.00 4.50
C MET A 1015 3.70 -6.94 3.42
N ARG A 1016 4.97 -6.80 3.01
CA ARG A 1016 5.58 -7.63 1.95
C ARG A 1016 6.55 -8.66 2.51
N LEU A 1017 6.43 -9.89 2.01
CA LEU A 1017 7.39 -10.95 2.32
C LEU A 1017 8.75 -10.57 1.73
N LYS A 1018 9.81 -10.69 2.54
CA LYS A 1018 11.16 -10.87 1.99
C LYS A 1018 11.20 -12.20 1.24
N LYS A 1019 11.90 -12.20 0.09
CA LYS A 1019 12.25 -13.43 -0.65
C LYS A 1019 12.84 -14.49 0.28
#